data_AF-A0A7S4W1D7-F1
#
_entry.id   AF-A0A7S4W1D7-F1
#
_cell.length_a   1.000
_cell.length_b   1.000
_cell.length_c   1.000
_cell.angle_alpha   90.00
_cell.angle_beta   90.00
_cell.angle_gamma   90.00
#
_symmetry.space_group_name_H-M   'P 1'
#
loop_
_entity.id
_entity.type
_entity.pdbx_description
1 polymer ?
#
loop_
_entity_poly.entity_id
_entity_poly.type
_entity_poly.pdbx_seq_one_letter_code
_entity_poly.pdbx_strand_id
1 'polypeptide(L)'
;RAVRLMKMNPTIKNDVVTTIPLSGPKRYRRSAKYTRGRSSRSIWSLREESIPEEEKDLFYFFQTCPSLPSLRAEFRNENYKGENPNICAETEESTGRSLLHCIGLNEKLILVSTGGSDAAISQVNRFIMQELLPEYPLAVIDEDKNNFIPFTEIIIEWVNNRRAMRKVKTAVDDLQAISTRAMPRMVEWSLEILSEILDNDLSGDLQSRSASRQSSFASIDTSNTSCQDLNFFESSHSARMPSKSTRTKNITSKPVSSMHRPFHREIIVEKIAAIPHLLEELLLIEDKEQLHHIFELSIVRKALLFGTESFGDGKWLIKMLDAAIKVNDSSMIAFSSHREVSDPGFQFAEDECRFLAEAAIFYLECVSKVNIFDDLRVFHKIQFSRKVFPNKKGSRVLSKSDVQQFQECRDELFHNVTALEGLVRRISVMDDDLVKRASVTKVLCRKLDKSISSDFAAALALFDGINHILLVVTFRLGPAEALFYLSRTDDSFKPHQYIIANVMLVVSIVYFATRTIYSNRANYALSRRLFWSSLFSGSNFLDVVPLVMVLFCMFSIDILLRQRAYMETDEDKTIPWLERIAVALTTPFLWFRILNYIKIRNKHLATVILCFNQIVKDIKWVSIIPLSSSSINLLGTDVSNMFKLHAMFY
;
A
#
# COMPACT_ATOMS: atom_id res chain seq x y z
N ARG A 1 -18.33 -43.54 12.08
CA ARG A 1 -17.44 -44.04 13.15
C ARG A 1 -16.21 -43.12 13.35
N ALA A 2 -16.34 -41.80 13.20
CA ALA A 2 -15.30 -40.80 13.46
C ALA A 2 -15.89 -39.46 13.97
N VAL A 3 -16.94 -39.51 14.81
CA VAL A 3 -17.53 -38.33 15.48
C VAL A 3 -17.93 -38.68 16.93
N ARG A 4 -17.07 -39.40 17.68
CA ARG A 4 -17.43 -39.76 19.07
C ARG A 4 -16.33 -39.73 20.12
N LEU A 5 -15.22 -39.03 19.89
CA LEU A 5 -14.18 -38.84 20.92
C LEU A 5 -13.50 -37.48 20.76
N MET A 6 -14.04 -36.44 21.40
CA MET A 6 -13.28 -35.32 21.97
C MET A 6 -14.20 -34.51 22.90
N LYS A 7 -14.67 -35.20 23.94
CA LYS A 7 -15.09 -34.63 25.22
C LYS A 7 -14.40 -35.50 26.25
N MET A 8 -13.28 -35.05 26.80
CA MET A 8 -12.80 -35.48 28.12
C MET A 8 -11.65 -34.58 28.59
N ASN A 9 -11.94 -33.89 29.70
CA ASN A 9 -10.98 -33.41 30.69
C ASN A 9 -9.96 -34.51 31.04
N PRO A 10 -8.79 -34.09 31.56
CA PRO A 10 -8.42 -34.62 32.86
C PRO A 10 -8.10 -33.52 33.87
N THR A 11 -8.80 -33.64 34.99
CA THR A 11 -8.43 -33.17 36.32
C THR A 11 -7.03 -33.66 36.72
N ILE A 12 -6.16 -32.75 37.14
CA ILE A 12 -5.10 -33.03 38.12
C ILE A 12 -5.35 -32.10 39.31
N LYS A 13 -5.52 -32.72 40.47
CA LYS A 13 -5.73 -32.11 41.78
C LYS A 13 -4.39 -31.99 42.51
N ASN A 14 -4.25 -30.87 43.24
CA ASN A 14 -3.67 -30.73 44.59
C ASN A 14 -2.12 -30.79 44.70
N ASP A 15 -1.40 -29.97 45.47
CA ASP A 15 -1.69 -28.98 46.53
C ASP A 15 -0.53 -27.96 46.56
N VAL A 16 -0.76 -26.69 46.90
CA VAL A 16 -0.05 -25.94 47.96
C VAL A 16 -0.90 -24.74 48.36
N VAL A 17 -1.18 -24.70 49.66
CA VAL A 17 -1.93 -23.72 50.42
C VAL A 17 -1.08 -22.48 50.70
N THR A 18 -1.59 -21.29 50.40
CA THR A 18 -1.34 -20.09 51.22
C THR A 18 -2.57 -19.18 51.21
N THR A 19 -3.11 -19.01 52.40
CA THR A 19 -4.28 -18.24 52.80
C THR A 19 -3.95 -16.75 53.03
N ILE A 20 -5.02 -15.94 53.16
CA ILE A 20 -5.16 -14.61 53.84
C ILE A 20 -5.27 -13.41 52.86
N PRO A 21 -6.19 -12.43 53.05
CA PRO A 21 -7.65 -12.54 53.04
C PRO A 21 -8.32 -11.45 52.18
N LEU A 22 -9.62 -11.62 51.94
CA LEU A 22 -10.50 -10.60 51.36
C LEU A 22 -10.79 -9.47 52.37
N SER A 23 -10.48 -8.23 51.99
CA SER A 23 -11.13 -7.04 52.54
C SER A 23 -11.53 -6.10 51.41
N GLY A 24 -12.84 -5.96 51.19
CA GLY A 24 -13.42 -4.73 50.66
C GLY A 24 -14.37 -4.14 51.73
N PRO A 25 -15.01 -2.99 51.52
CA PRO A 25 -14.70 -1.89 50.59
C PRO A 25 -14.59 -0.55 51.34
N LYS A 26 -13.68 0.35 50.94
CA LYS A 26 -13.71 1.76 51.41
C LYS A 26 -14.23 2.66 50.30
N ARG A 27 -15.50 3.05 50.44
CA ARG A 27 -16.11 4.19 49.74
C ARG A 27 -15.32 5.46 50.09
N TYR A 28 -14.56 5.98 49.13
CA TYR A 28 -14.08 7.36 49.20
C TYR A 28 -15.04 8.26 48.41
N ARG A 29 -15.86 8.98 49.15
CA ARG A 29 -16.67 10.11 48.66
C ARG A 29 -15.73 11.31 48.60
N ARG A 30 -15.27 11.70 47.40
CA ARG A 30 -14.62 13.01 47.21
C ARG A 30 -15.52 13.90 46.36
N SER A 31 -16.04 14.91 47.04
CA SER A 31 -16.58 16.14 46.46
C SER A 31 -15.45 16.84 45.70
N ALA A 32 -15.64 17.07 44.41
CA ALA A 32 -14.83 18.00 43.63
C ALA A 32 -15.72 19.19 43.26
N LYS A 33 -15.37 20.34 43.83
CA LYS A 33 -15.93 21.65 43.46
C LYS A 33 -15.56 21.95 42.01
N TYR A 34 -16.56 22.37 41.25
CA TYR A 34 -16.40 23.02 39.97
C TYR A 34 -15.54 24.28 40.12
N THR A 35 -14.39 24.31 39.45
CA THR A 35 -13.72 25.56 39.06
C THR A 35 -13.74 25.67 37.55
N ARG A 36 -14.41 26.72 37.10
CA ARG A 36 -14.66 27.12 35.72
C ARG A 36 -13.41 27.82 35.17
N GLY A 37 -12.96 27.41 33.98
CA GLY A 37 -12.21 28.24 33.04
C GLY A 37 -10.68 28.21 33.13
N ARG A 38 -10.03 27.66 32.10
CA ARG A 38 -8.90 28.33 31.43
C ARG A 38 -8.59 27.68 30.07
N SER A 39 -8.46 28.56 29.09
CA SER A 39 -8.05 28.36 27.70
C SER A 39 -6.77 27.53 27.57
N SER A 40 -6.75 26.63 26.59
CA SER A 40 -5.59 25.84 26.13
C SER A 40 -4.44 26.77 25.74
N ARG A 41 -3.48 26.93 26.65
CA ARG A 41 -2.13 27.39 26.34
C ARG A 41 -1.24 26.18 26.06
N SER A 42 -0.43 26.31 25.02
CA SER A 42 0.52 25.36 24.48
C SER A 42 1.38 24.66 25.55
N ILE A 43 1.53 23.35 25.41
CA ILE A 43 2.40 22.48 26.21
C ILE A 43 3.86 22.68 25.75
N TRP A 44 4.38 23.89 25.98
CA TRP A 44 5.79 24.26 25.75
C TRP A 44 6.24 25.19 26.87
N SER A 45 6.22 24.70 28.10
CA SER A 45 6.90 25.34 29.22
C SER A 45 6.93 24.36 30.38
N LEU A 46 8.08 23.71 30.63
CA LEU A 46 8.53 23.26 31.95
C LEU A 46 9.77 22.36 31.78
N ARG A 47 10.97 22.98 31.80
CA ARG A 47 12.13 22.55 32.59
C ARG A 47 13.21 23.64 32.56
N GLU A 48 13.09 24.63 33.44
CA GLU A 48 14.18 25.58 33.72
C GLU A 48 14.84 25.12 35.03
N GLU A 49 15.96 24.40 34.91
CA GLU A 49 16.95 24.30 35.99
C GLU A 49 17.96 25.44 35.78
N SER A 50 18.26 26.19 36.83
CA SER A 50 19.05 27.43 36.77
C SER A 50 20.53 27.16 36.47
N ILE A 51 20.97 27.52 35.26
CA ILE A 51 22.37 27.51 34.79
C ILE A 51 22.98 28.92 35.04
N PRO A 52 24.29 29.07 35.33
CA PRO A 52 24.92 30.36 35.68
C PRO A 52 24.83 31.42 34.57
N GLU A 53 24.72 32.70 34.96
CA GLU A 53 24.36 33.82 34.06
C GLU A 53 25.45 34.34 33.10
N GLU A 54 26.71 33.91 33.20
CA GLU A 54 27.83 34.47 32.40
C GLU A 54 28.12 33.74 31.07
N GLU A 55 27.50 32.58 30.85
CA GLU A 55 27.39 31.93 29.54
C GLU A 55 25.90 31.85 29.18
N LYS A 56 25.28 32.99 28.89
CA LYS A 56 23.99 32.98 28.16
C LYS A 56 24.29 32.49 26.74
N ASP A 57 24.26 31.16 26.65
CA ASP A 57 24.67 30.32 25.54
C ASP A 57 24.19 30.85 24.20
N LEU A 58 25.12 30.90 23.23
CA LEU A 58 24.81 31.01 21.80
C LEU A 58 23.67 30.04 21.40
N PHE A 59 23.53 28.91 22.09
CA PHE A 59 22.43 27.98 21.94
C PHE A 59 21.05 28.61 22.22
N TYR A 60 20.86 29.25 23.38
CA TYR A 60 19.60 29.92 23.70
C TYR A 60 19.32 31.06 22.72
N PHE A 61 20.37 31.77 22.29
CA PHE A 61 20.24 32.77 21.24
C PHE A 61 19.74 32.13 19.94
N PHE A 62 20.36 31.07 19.43
CA PHE A 62 19.95 30.43 18.19
C PHE A 62 18.57 29.76 18.28
N GLN A 63 18.20 29.21 19.43
CA GLN A 63 16.88 28.62 19.66
C GLN A 63 15.77 29.66 19.75
N THR A 64 16.09 30.87 20.23
CA THR A 64 15.10 31.94 20.40
C THR A 64 15.19 33.03 19.33
N CYS A 65 16.20 32.96 18.46
CA CYS A 65 16.47 33.96 17.44
C CYS A 65 15.24 34.13 16.55
N PRO A 66 14.61 35.32 16.53
CA PRO A 66 13.37 35.54 15.78
C PRO A 66 13.62 35.79 14.30
N SER A 67 14.86 36.01 13.86
CA SER A 67 15.16 36.43 12.49
C SER A 67 16.45 35.82 11.93
N LEU A 68 16.39 35.42 10.65
CA LEU A 68 17.55 34.93 9.90
C LEU A 68 18.68 35.97 9.76
N PRO A 69 18.42 37.28 9.58
CA PRO A 69 19.48 38.29 9.55
C PRO A 69 20.31 38.35 10.82
N SER A 70 19.67 38.22 12.00
CA SER A 70 20.38 38.16 13.29
C SER A 70 21.26 36.91 13.37
N LEU A 71 20.74 35.76 12.93
CA LEU A 71 21.49 34.50 12.89
C LEU A 71 22.69 34.59 11.94
N ARG A 72 22.53 35.22 10.76
CA ARG A 72 23.61 35.47 9.81
C ARG A 72 24.63 36.48 10.33
N ALA A 73 24.19 37.53 11.02
CA ALA A 73 25.09 38.53 11.59
C ALA A 73 26.00 37.89 12.64
N GLU A 74 25.44 37.03 13.50
CA GLU A 74 26.20 36.28 14.50
C GLU A 74 27.17 35.30 13.83
N PHE A 75 26.71 34.55 12.83
CA PHE A 75 27.54 33.64 12.04
C PHE A 75 28.71 34.34 11.31
N ARG A 76 28.49 35.58 10.85
CA ARG A 76 29.52 36.37 10.15
C ARG A 76 30.40 37.19 11.08
N ASN A 77 30.11 37.23 12.38
CA ASN A 77 30.80 38.10 13.30
C ASN A 77 32.28 37.66 13.41
N GLU A 78 33.16 38.45 12.80
CA GLU A 78 34.56 38.09 12.49
C GLU A 78 35.43 37.88 13.72
N ASN A 79 34.95 38.23 14.92
CA ASN A 79 35.68 38.07 16.18
C ASN A 79 35.97 36.60 16.55
N TYR A 80 35.32 35.62 15.91
CA TYR A 80 35.60 34.18 16.09
C TYR A 80 36.63 33.62 15.09
N LYS A 81 37.21 34.43 14.19
CA LYS A 81 38.23 33.97 13.23
C LYS A 81 39.59 33.63 13.87
N GLY A 82 39.73 33.78 15.19
CA GLY A 82 40.91 33.38 15.95
C GLY A 82 40.87 31.90 16.32
N GLU A 83 41.65 31.09 15.61
CA GLU A 83 42.15 29.76 15.96
C GLU A 83 41.38 28.48 15.56
N ASN A 84 40.06 28.47 15.32
CA ASN A 84 39.43 27.27 14.75
C ASN A 84 38.27 27.57 13.77
N PRO A 85 38.45 27.41 12.45
CA PRO A 85 37.34 27.59 11.49
C PRO A 85 36.23 26.55 11.69
N ASN A 86 36.38 25.58 12.59
CA ASN A 86 35.37 24.59 12.92
C ASN A 86 34.35 25.05 13.97
N ILE A 87 34.39 26.28 14.50
CA ILE A 87 33.48 26.71 15.59
C ILE A 87 31.98 26.53 15.24
N CYS A 88 31.58 26.65 13.97
CA CYS A 88 30.18 26.39 13.56
C CYS A 88 29.82 24.88 13.50
N ALA A 89 30.84 24.01 13.47
CA ALA A 89 30.72 22.56 13.63
C ALA A 89 31.05 22.11 15.07
N GLU A 90 31.68 22.95 15.88
CA GLU A 90 31.95 22.65 17.28
C GLU A 90 30.64 22.60 18.03
N THR A 91 30.37 21.38 18.45
CA THR A 91 29.25 21.00 19.28
C THR A 91 29.36 21.74 20.61
N GLU A 92 28.29 22.41 21.05
CA GLU A 92 28.25 23.03 22.37
C GLU A 92 28.79 22.05 23.44
N GLU A 93 29.78 22.47 24.25
CA GLU A 93 30.43 21.54 25.19
C GLU A 93 29.41 20.88 26.13
N SER A 94 28.27 21.54 26.39
CA SER A 94 27.22 21.09 27.30
C SER A 94 26.18 20.14 26.66
N THR A 95 25.75 20.38 25.42
CA THR A 95 24.69 19.56 24.75
C THR A 95 25.19 18.70 23.60
N GLY A 96 26.37 19.01 23.05
CA GLY A 96 26.85 18.37 21.84
C GLY A 96 26.17 18.87 20.57
N ARG A 97 25.32 19.90 20.62
CA ARG A 97 24.53 20.30 19.46
C ARG A 97 25.31 21.23 18.54
N SER A 98 25.30 20.91 17.24
CA SER A 98 25.78 21.82 16.19
C SER A 98 24.77 22.93 15.89
N LEU A 99 25.19 23.98 15.17
CA LEU A 99 24.29 25.05 14.73
C LEU A 99 23.07 24.53 13.95
N LEU A 100 23.24 23.48 13.15
CA LEU A 100 22.14 22.85 12.40
C LEU A 100 21.09 22.21 13.32
N HIS A 101 21.49 21.62 14.44
CA HIS A 101 20.55 21.12 15.45
C HIS A 101 19.72 22.27 16.01
N CYS A 102 20.36 23.39 16.35
CA CYS A 102 19.70 24.57 16.90
C CYS A 102 18.67 25.14 15.93
N ILE A 103 19.03 25.24 14.64
CA ILE A 103 18.11 25.69 13.59
C ILE A 103 16.93 24.72 13.44
N GLY A 104 17.20 23.41 13.47
CA GLY A 104 16.19 22.35 13.39
C GLY A 104 15.14 22.40 14.51
N LEU A 105 15.50 22.93 15.68
CA LEU A 105 14.64 23.03 16.86
C LEU A 105 13.95 24.41 17.01
N ASN A 106 14.30 25.41 16.18
CA ASN A 106 13.77 26.77 16.33
C ASN A 106 12.48 26.96 15.53
N GLU A 107 11.35 26.78 16.21
CA GLU A 107 10.00 26.93 15.62
C GLU A 107 9.72 28.36 15.17
N LYS A 108 10.32 29.35 15.83
CA LYS A 108 10.09 30.76 15.52
C LYS A 108 10.68 31.11 14.15
N LEU A 109 11.87 30.59 13.81
CA LEU A 109 12.46 30.82 12.49
C LEU A 109 11.60 30.29 11.35
N ILE A 110 10.85 29.21 11.59
CA ILE A 110 10.01 28.55 10.59
C ILE A 110 8.59 29.16 10.55
N LEU A 111 8.01 29.49 11.71
CA LEU A 111 6.60 29.90 11.82
C LEU A 111 6.36 31.43 11.79
N VAL A 112 7.33 32.28 12.16
CA VAL A 112 7.08 33.71 12.43
C VAL A 112 6.85 34.59 11.18
N SER A 113 6.81 34.02 9.97
CA SER A 113 6.50 34.84 8.78
C SER A 113 5.01 35.14 8.65
N THR A 114 4.57 36.18 9.36
CA THR A 114 3.19 36.69 9.43
C THR A 114 2.64 37.25 8.10
N GLY A 115 3.28 36.99 6.95
CA GLY A 115 2.87 37.53 5.64
C GLY A 115 2.99 36.57 4.45
N GLY A 116 3.31 35.29 4.68
CA GLY A 116 3.48 34.28 3.63
C GLY A 116 4.54 33.27 4.06
N SER A 117 4.12 32.14 4.63
CA SER A 117 5.01 31.23 5.36
C SER A 117 6.18 30.71 4.52
N ASP A 118 5.99 30.64 3.21
CA ASP A 118 6.90 29.96 2.30
C ASP A 118 8.15 30.80 2.01
N ALA A 119 8.06 32.14 2.14
CA ALA A 119 9.18 33.04 1.88
C ALA A 119 10.26 32.94 2.96
N ALA A 120 9.89 32.84 4.24
CA ALA A 120 10.85 32.69 5.33
C ALA A 120 11.50 31.31 5.30
N ILE A 121 10.70 30.25 5.11
CA ILE A 121 11.20 28.88 4.93
C ILE A 121 12.20 28.83 3.77
N SER A 122 11.87 29.45 2.63
CA SER A 122 12.78 29.55 1.49
C SER A 122 14.10 30.27 1.83
N GLN A 123 14.07 31.30 2.68
CA GLN A 123 15.29 32.00 3.11
C GLN A 123 16.15 31.15 4.05
N VAL A 124 15.53 30.42 4.98
CA VAL A 124 16.23 29.50 5.89
C VAL A 124 16.83 28.35 5.08
N ASN A 125 16.07 27.72 4.17
CA ASN A 125 16.57 26.68 3.27
C ASN A 125 17.72 27.20 2.44
N ARG A 126 17.58 28.40 1.86
CA ARG A 126 18.66 29.02 1.10
C ARG A 126 19.92 29.21 1.95
N PHE A 127 19.78 29.67 3.18
CA PHE A 127 20.91 29.83 4.09
C PHE A 127 21.58 28.49 4.40
N ILE A 128 20.81 27.45 4.75
CA ILE A 128 21.34 26.11 4.99
C ILE A 128 22.05 25.59 3.74
N MET A 129 21.36 25.54 2.61
CA MET A 129 21.84 24.87 1.40
C MET A 129 22.94 25.63 0.65
N GLN A 130 22.95 26.97 0.69
CA GLN A 130 23.89 27.79 -0.09
C GLN A 130 25.02 28.40 0.73
N GLU A 131 24.84 28.58 2.05
CA GLU A 131 25.86 29.19 2.90
C GLU A 131 26.44 28.15 3.86
N LEU A 132 25.61 27.47 4.65
CA LEU A 132 26.09 26.63 5.75
C LEU A 132 26.65 25.27 5.30
N LEU A 133 25.93 24.52 4.46
CA LEU A 133 26.37 23.19 4.01
C LEU A 133 27.61 23.19 3.11
N PRO A 134 27.80 24.18 2.21
CA PRO A 134 29.03 24.26 1.43
C PRO A 134 30.27 24.49 2.31
N GLU A 135 30.12 25.23 3.41
CA GLU A 135 31.20 25.49 4.38
C GLU A 135 31.41 24.32 5.35
N TYR A 136 30.32 23.72 5.85
CA TYR A 136 30.32 22.69 6.89
C TYR A 136 29.50 21.45 6.47
N PRO A 137 29.97 20.66 5.49
CA PRO A 137 29.22 19.51 4.98
C PRO A 137 29.06 18.38 6.02
N LEU A 138 29.97 18.30 7.01
CA LEU A 138 29.91 17.30 8.08
C LEU A 138 28.81 17.61 9.11
N ALA A 139 28.44 18.88 9.26
CA ALA A 139 27.50 19.31 10.29
C ALA A 139 26.12 18.65 10.20
N VAL A 140 25.74 18.08 9.03
CA VAL A 140 24.48 17.34 8.81
C VAL A 140 24.51 15.93 9.41
N ILE A 141 25.69 15.36 9.59
CA ILE A 141 25.85 14.02 10.17
C ILE A 141 26.51 14.03 11.53
N ASP A 142 26.96 15.20 11.98
CA ASP A 142 27.50 15.34 13.32
C ASP A 142 26.39 15.00 14.31
N GLU A 143 26.69 14.05 15.18
CA GLU A 143 25.76 13.55 16.16
C GLU A 143 25.86 14.38 17.45
N ASP A 144 24.73 14.71 18.05
CA ASP A 144 24.68 15.32 19.37
C ASP A 144 25.03 14.32 20.49
N LYS A 145 25.01 14.74 21.76
CA LYS A 145 25.26 13.84 22.90
C LYS A 145 24.27 12.68 23.01
N ASN A 146 23.11 12.77 22.35
CA ASN A 146 22.08 11.74 22.31
C ASN A 146 22.18 10.84 21.07
N ASN A 147 23.21 11.03 20.24
CA ASN A 147 23.42 10.33 18.96
C ASN A 147 22.40 10.69 17.86
N PHE A 148 21.77 11.86 17.99
CA PHE A 148 20.87 12.41 16.98
C PHE A 148 21.66 13.29 16.01
N ILE A 149 21.34 13.19 14.73
CA ILE A 149 21.82 14.14 13.72
C ILE A 149 20.82 15.31 13.63
N PRO A 150 21.18 16.46 13.03
CA PRO A 150 20.26 17.57 12.86
C PRO A 150 18.93 17.14 12.23
N PHE A 151 17.86 17.82 12.63
CA PHE A 151 16.48 17.57 12.16
C PHE A 151 15.85 16.23 12.57
N THR A 152 16.61 15.25 13.09
CA THR A 152 16.02 13.98 13.55
C THR A 152 15.35 14.09 14.91
N GLU A 153 15.86 14.93 15.82
CA GLU A 153 15.33 15.08 17.17
C GLU A 153 13.84 15.46 17.17
N ILE A 154 13.45 16.46 16.37
CA ILE A 154 12.05 16.90 16.27
C ILE A 154 11.14 15.81 15.68
N ILE A 155 11.64 15.02 14.73
CA ILE A 155 10.89 13.91 14.14
C ILE A 155 10.66 12.83 15.21
N ILE A 156 11.71 12.47 15.97
CA ILE A 156 11.64 11.47 17.04
C ILE A 156 10.68 11.95 18.15
N GLU A 157 10.80 13.21 18.57
CA GLU A 157 9.91 13.82 19.56
C GLU A 157 8.45 13.77 19.09
N TRP A 158 8.18 14.15 17.84
CA TRP A 158 6.85 14.10 17.26
C TRP A 158 6.27 12.68 17.24
N VAL A 159 7.05 11.68 16.79
CA VAL A 159 6.62 10.27 16.79
C VAL A 159 6.29 9.82 18.21
N ASN A 160 7.18 10.10 19.18
CA ASN A 160 6.99 9.71 20.57
C ASN A 160 5.76 10.37 21.20
N ASN A 161 5.56 11.66 20.94
CA ASN A 161 4.40 12.42 21.41
C ASN A 161 3.09 11.88 20.83
N ARG A 162 3.04 11.61 19.53
CA ARG A 162 1.83 11.01 18.91
C ARG A 162 1.52 9.64 19.49
N ARG A 163 2.53 8.79 19.71
CA ARG A 163 2.31 7.47 20.33
C ARG A 163 1.86 7.57 21.78
N ALA A 164 2.43 8.49 22.56
CA ALA A 164 1.99 8.75 23.92
C ALA A 164 0.52 9.19 23.94
N MET A 165 0.13 10.11 23.05
CA MET A 165 -1.25 10.56 22.91
C MET A 165 -2.20 9.42 22.52
N ARG A 166 -1.83 8.54 21.59
CA ARG A 166 -2.63 7.37 21.22
C ARG A 166 -2.83 6.40 22.40
N LYS A 167 -1.79 6.17 23.20
CA LYS A 167 -1.90 5.34 24.42
C LYS A 167 -2.87 5.95 25.44
N VAL A 168 -2.80 7.26 25.67
CA VAL A 168 -3.70 7.96 26.60
C VAL A 168 -5.14 7.98 26.07
N LYS A 169 -5.35 8.15 24.76
CA LYS A 169 -6.68 8.20 24.14
C LYS A 169 -7.48 6.90 24.34
N THR A 170 -6.82 5.74 24.44
CA THR A 170 -7.53 4.49 24.78
C THR A 170 -8.22 4.50 26.15
N ALA A 171 -8.01 5.54 26.97
CA ALA A 171 -8.60 5.68 28.31
C ALA A 171 -9.61 6.83 28.48
N VAL A 172 -9.77 7.77 27.53
CA VAL A 172 -10.60 8.98 27.70
C VAL A 172 -11.36 9.33 26.41
N ASP A 173 -12.68 9.50 26.52
CA ASP A 173 -13.67 9.64 25.42
C ASP A 173 -13.38 10.71 24.33
N ASP A 174 -13.98 10.45 23.15
CA ASP A 174 -13.61 10.83 21.77
C ASP A 174 -13.66 12.29 21.29
N LEU A 175 -13.96 13.29 22.13
CA LEU A 175 -14.41 14.61 21.63
C LEU A 175 -13.32 15.64 21.24
N GLN A 176 -12.02 15.35 21.42
CA GLN A 176 -10.92 16.29 21.05
C GLN A 176 -10.00 15.78 19.93
N ALA A 177 -10.34 14.67 19.27
CA ALA A 177 -9.43 13.90 18.42
C ALA A 177 -9.04 14.53 17.06
N ILE A 178 -9.70 15.61 16.62
CA ILE A 178 -9.60 16.08 15.23
C ILE A 178 -8.39 17.02 15.01
N SER A 179 -7.94 17.75 16.04
CA SER A 179 -6.85 18.73 15.86
C SER A 179 -5.44 18.13 15.92
N THR A 180 -5.26 16.88 16.36
CA THR A 180 -3.93 16.28 16.59
C THR A 180 -3.42 15.43 15.44
N ARG A 181 -4.17 15.31 14.34
CA ARG A 181 -3.85 14.38 13.24
C ARG A 181 -2.98 15.00 12.14
N ALA A 182 -2.94 16.34 12.03
CA ALA A 182 -2.04 17.04 11.11
C ALA A 182 -0.58 16.90 11.54
N MET A 183 0.33 16.81 10.57
CA MET A 183 1.76 16.82 10.87
C MET A 183 2.21 18.26 11.15
N PRO A 184 2.98 18.52 12.23
CA PRO A 184 3.53 19.84 12.51
C PRO A 184 4.43 20.30 11.36
N ARG A 185 4.31 21.57 10.98
CA ARG A 185 5.11 22.15 9.88
C ARG A 185 6.62 22.00 10.07
N MET A 186 7.10 22.03 11.30
CA MET A 186 8.53 21.82 11.58
C MET A 186 8.99 20.41 11.22
N VAL A 187 8.16 19.39 11.45
CA VAL A 187 8.45 17.99 11.09
C VAL A 187 8.43 17.84 9.57
N GLU A 188 7.45 18.47 8.91
CA GLU A 188 7.37 18.51 7.44
C GLU A 188 8.62 19.12 6.84
N TRP A 189 8.95 20.33 7.28
CA TRP A 189 10.12 21.06 6.86
C TRP A 189 11.43 20.30 7.13
N SER A 190 11.51 19.61 8.28
CA SER A 190 12.66 18.76 8.62
C SER A 190 12.83 17.59 7.65
N LEU A 191 11.74 16.95 7.22
CA LEU A 191 11.79 15.91 6.20
C LEU A 191 12.12 16.48 4.81
N GLU A 192 11.59 17.65 4.48
CA GLU A 192 11.87 18.35 3.22
C GLU A 192 13.34 18.75 3.11
N ILE A 193 13.91 19.38 4.14
CA ILE A 193 15.32 19.81 4.11
C ILE A 193 16.25 18.60 4.04
N LEU A 194 15.95 17.52 4.77
CA LEU A 194 16.70 16.26 4.66
C LEU A 194 16.59 15.65 3.27
N SER A 195 15.41 15.69 2.64
CA SER A 195 15.24 15.29 1.24
C SER A 195 16.08 16.16 0.31
N GLU A 196 16.04 17.48 0.47
CA GLU A 196 16.77 18.44 -0.35
C GLU A 196 18.29 18.24 -0.22
N ILE A 197 18.79 17.96 0.99
CA ILE A 197 20.20 17.62 1.23
C ILE A 197 20.60 16.36 0.46
N LEU A 198 19.75 15.34 0.48
CA LEU A 198 20.02 14.11 -0.26
C LEU A 198 19.97 14.30 -1.78
N ASP A 199 19.19 15.26 -2.26
CA ASP A 199 18.95 15.50 -3.69
C ASP A 199 19.93 16.52 -4.30
N ASN A 200 20.29 17.61 -3.61
CA ASN A 200 21.07 18.72 -4.16
C ASN A 200 22.51 18.38 -4.54
N ASP A 201 23.13 17.40 -3.89
CA ASP A 201 24.46 16.91 -4.30
C ASP A 201 24.46 16.19 -5.68
N LEU A 202 23.31 16.06 -6.34
CA LEU A 202 23.24 15.62 -7.74
C LEU A 202 23.76 16.70 -8.72
N SER A 203 23.81 17.98 -8.33
CA SER A 203 24.07 19.10 -9.24
C SER A 203 25.52 19.61 -9.28
N GLY A 204 26.35 19.22 -8.29
CA GLY A 204 27.73 19.74 -8.14
C GLY A 204 28.69 19.47 -9.33
N ASP A 205 28.45 18.41 -10.10
CA ASP A 205 29.24 18.11 -11.32
C ASP A 205 28.82 18.95 -12.53
N LEU A 206 27.65 19.58 -12.51
CA LEU A 206 27.18 20.44 -13.61
C LEU A 206 27.58 21.91 -13.40
N GLN A 207 27.58 22.40 -12.16
CA GLN A 207 27.97 23.79 -11.86
C GLN A 207 29.46 24.08 -12.11
N SER A 208 30.36 23.10 -11.89
CA SER A 208 31.78 23.26 -12.21
C SER A 208 32.05 23.33 -13.72
N ARG A 209 31.14 22.80 -14.57
CA ARG A 209 31.22 22.89 -16.04
C ARG A 209 30.59 24.16 -16.62
N SER A 210 29.59 24.75 -15.97
CA SER A 210 29.00 26.02 -16.41
C SER A 210 29.84 27.23 -16.01
N ALA A 211 30.51 27.19 -14.84
CA ALA A 211 31.43 28.27 -14.42
C ALA A 211 32.69 28.35 -15.30
N SER A 212 33.14 27.24 -15.90
CA SER A 212 34.31 27.24 -16.81
C SER A 212 33.99 27.64 -18.26
N ARG A 213 32.72 27.89 -18.61
CA ARG A 213 32.31 28.27 -19.97
C ARG A 213 31.80 29.71 -20.08
N GLN A 214 31.53 30.40 -18.98
CA GLN A 214 31.10 31.80 -19.01
C GLN A 214 32.25 32.82 -19.01
N SER A 215 33.52 32.39 -18.94
CA SER A 215 34.68 33.31 -18.99
C SER A 215 35.26 33.53 -20.41
N SER A 216 34.56 33.13 -21.49
CA SER A 216 35.09 33.25 -22.85
C SER A 216 34.06 33.61 -23.93
N PHE A 217 33.03 34.38 -23.60
CA PHE A 217 32.19 35.04 -24.60
C PHE A 217 31.75 36.41 -24.09
N ALA A 218 32.64 37.40 -24.27
CA ALA A 218 32.28 38.81 -24.29
C ALA A 218 32.42 39.29 -25.75
N SER A 219 31.48 40.16 -26.14
CA SER A 219 31.35 40.86 -27.44
C SER A 219 31.12 39.99 -28.68
N ILE A 220 29.87 39.93 -29.15
CA ILE A 220 29.50 40.18 -30.55
C ILE A 220 28.10 40.81 -30.53
N ASP A 221 27.99 41.94 -31.23
CA ASP A 221 26.84 42.82 -31.31
C ASP A 221 25.59 42.17 -31.90
N THR A 222 24.45 42.58 -31.36
CA THR A 222 23.11 42.29 -31.85
C THR A 222 22.74 43.24 -32.99
N SER A 223 22.56 42.71 -34.21
CA SER A 223 21.66 43.31 -35.20
C SER A 223 21.05 42.27 -36.13
N ASN A 224 19.73 42.14 -36.03
CA ASN A 224 18.71 41.88 -37.06
C ASN A 224 18.76 40.66 -38.02
N THR A 225 17.51 40.24 -38.29
CA THR A 225 16.93 39.62 -39.51
C THR A 225 16.82 38.10 -39.66
N SER A 226 15.59 37.63 -39.41
CA SER A 226 14.71 36.75 -40.22
C SER A 226 15.21 35.47 -40.93
N CYS A 227 14.48 34.40 -40.62
CA CYS A 227 13.91 33.36 -41.51
C CYS A 227 14.79 32.24 -42.13
N GLN A 228 14.15 31.05 -42.10
CA GLN A 228 14.29 29.83 -42.93
C GLN A 228 15.21 28.67 -42.47
N ASP A 229 14.53 27.62 -42.01
CA ASP A 229 14.46 26.26 -42.59
C ASP A 229 15.70 25.42 -42.97
N LEU A 230 15.67 24.20 -42.43
CA LEU A 230 15.97 22.88 -42.99
C LEU A 230 17.42 22.31 -43.05
N ASN A 231 17.51 21.11 -42.46
CA ASN A 231 18.24 19.89 -42.86
C ASN A 231 19.76 19.71 -42.67
N PHE A 232 20.08 18.77 -41.75
CA PHE A 232 20.67 17.42 -41.98
C PHE A 232 22.03 17.22 -42.70
N PHE A 233 22.80 16.27 -42.13
CA PHE A 233 24.07 15.60 -42.53
C PHE A 233 25.45 16.25 -42.29
N GLU A 234 26.16 15.68 -41.31
CA GLU A 234 27.46 14.97 -41.43
C GLU A 234 28.46 15.43 -42.52
N SER A 235 29.66 15.90 -42.11
CA SER A 235 30.92 15.13 -42.25
C SER A 235 32.19 15.97 -41.99
N SER A 236 33.12 15.26 -41.37
CA SER A 236 34.58 15.28 -41.23
C SER A 236 35.51 16.27 -41.98
N HIS A 237 36.66 16.48 -41.30
CA HIS A 237 37.99 17.00 -41.72
C HIS A 237 38.08 18.53 -41.90
N SER A 238 39.05 19.26 -41.33
CA SER A 238 40.50 19.12 -41.48
C SER A 238 41.27 20.22 -40.69
N ALA A 239 42.58 20.02 -40.51
CA ALA A 239 43.66 21.03 -40.39
C ALA A 239 43.92 21.80 -39.07
N ARG A 240 44.80 21.20 -38.26
CA ARG A 240 46.12 21.72 -37.77
C ARG A 240 46.48 23.19 -38.03
N MET A 241 46.76 23.96 -36.97
CA MET A 241 47.96 24.80 -36.79
C MET A 241 48.14 25.19 -35.29
N PRO A 242 49.37 25.27 -34.75
CA PRO A 242 49.62 25.60 -33.35
C PRO A 242 49.95 27.09 -33.19
N SER A 243 49.14 27.84 -32.44
CA SER A 243 49.51 29.18 -31.98
C SER A 243 50.07 29.12 -30.55
N LYS A 244 51.30 29.59 -30.42
CA LYS A 244 51.99 29.83 -29.16
C LYS A 244 51.18 30.86 -28.37
N SER A 245 50.72 30.50 -27.18
CA SER A 245 50.16 31.44 -26.23
C SER A 245 50.83 31.29 -24.87
N THR A 246 51.09 32.45 -24.30
CA THR A 246 51.91 32.82 -23.16
C THR A 246 51.55 32.08 -21.87
N ARG A 247 52.61 31.59 -21.23
CA ARG A 247 52.66 30.99 -19.90
C ARG A 247 52.38 32.05 -18.82
N THR A 248 51.12 32.26 -18.48
CA THR A 248 50.71 32.92 -17.22
C THR A 248 50.76 31.88 -16.09
N LYS A 249 51.56 32.19 -15.06
CA LYS A 249 51.64 31.41 -13.82
C LYS A 249 50.32 31.55 -13.07
N ASN A 250 49.37 30.64 -13.32
CA ASN A 250 48.20 30.50 -12.47
C ASN A 250 48.63 29.87 -11.15
N ILE A 251 48.34 30.60 -10.08
CA ILE A 251 48.42 30.17 -8.70
C ILE A 251 47.63 28.86 -8.60
N THR A 252 48.35 27.78 -8.31
CA THR A 252 47.81 26.44 -8.06
C THR A 252 47.10 26.48 -6.72
N SER A 253 45.84 26.94 -6.69
CA SER A 253 44.93 26.56 -5.62
C SER A 253 44.81 25.04 -5.68
N LYS A 254 45.31 24.38 -4.62
CA LYS A 254 45.22 22.93 -4.49
C LYS A 254 43.74 22.55 -4.68
N PRO A 255 43.40 21.63 -5.61
CA PRO A 255 42.04 21.14 -5.69
C PRO A 255 41.70 20.48 -4.36
N VAL A 256 40.86 21.14 -3.57
CA VAL A 256 40.32 20.61 -2.32
C VAL A 256 39.67 19.28 -2.69
N SER A 257 40.23 18.21 -2.13
CA SER A 257 39.93 16.85 -2.54
C SER A 257 38.45 16.57 -2.28
N SER A 258 37.67 16.37 -3.35
CA SER A 258 36.22 16.14 -3.31
C SER A 258 35.82 14.72 -2.88
N MET A 259 36.69 14.03 -2.12
CA MET A 259 36.64 12.58 -1.93
C MET A 259 35.73 12.13 -0.75
N HIS A 260 35.16 13.02 0.05
CA HIS A 260 34.40 12.65 1.28
C HIS A 260 32.87 12.70 1.21
N ARG A 261 32.25 13.17 0.12
CA ARG A 261 30.79 13.41 0.11
C ARG A 261 29.83 12.20 0.11
N PRO A 262 30.15 10.99 -0.39
CA PRO A 262 29.12 9.95 -0.52
C PRO A 262 28.68 9.31 0.81
N PHE A 263 29.48 9.41 1.87
CA PHE A 263 29.23 8.73 3.15
C PHE A 263 28.05 9.33 3.93
N HIS A 264 27.83 10.64 3.83
CA HIS A 264 26.85 11.35 4.65
C HIS A 264 25.41 10.89 4.39
N ARG A 265 25.09 10.52 3.16
CA ARG A 265 23.72 10.17 2.76
C ARG A 265 23.23 8.87 3.38
N GLU A 266 24.13 7.89 3.47
CA GLU A 266 23.80 6.58 4.04
C GLU A 266 23.48 6.76 5.51
N ILE A 267 24.30 7.54 6.23
CA ILE A 267 24.07 7.86 7.64
C ILE A 267 22.74 8.57 7.84
N ILE A 268 22.42 9.59 7.03
CA ILE A 268 21.14 10.32 7.17
C ILE A 268 19.96 9.37 6.97
N VAL A 269 19.99 8.56 5.91
CA VAL A 269 18.93 7.59 5.61
C VAL A 269 18.83 6.53 6.70
N GLU A 270 19.96 6.01 7.17
CA GLU A 270 20.05 5.01 8.23
C GLU A 270 19.50 5.55 9.55
N LYS A 271 19.89 6.76 9.95
CA LYS A 271 19.41 7.42 11.17
C LYS A 271 17.90 7.71 11.12
N ILE A 272 17.39 8.17 9.97
CA ILE A 272 15.94 8.39 9.80
C ILE A 272 15.18 7.05 9.78
N ALA A 273 15.71 6.03 9.09
CA ALA A 273 15.13 4.70 9.06
C ALA A 273 15.15 4.02 10.43
N ALA A 274 16.15 4.31 11.27
CA ALA A 274 16.25 3.81 12.63
C ALA A 274 15.21 4.42 13.58
N ILE A 275 14.50 5.50 13.18
CA ILE A 275 13.43 6.08 14.00
C ILE A 275 12.27 5.06 14.09
N PRO A 276 12.01 4.50 15.29
CA PRO A 276 11.05 3.44 15.43
C PRO A 276 9.63 3.97 15.21
N HIS A 277 8.82 3.24 14.43
CA HIS A 277 7.43 3.60 14.14
C HIS A 277 7.22 4.90 13.35
N LEU A 278 8.28 5.48 12.78
CA LEU A 278 8.15 6.65 11.92
C LEU A 278 7.14 6.42 10.80
N LEU A 279 7.29 5.31 10.06
CA LEU A 279 6.38 4.95 8.97
C LEU A 279 4.94 4.73 9.44
N GLU A 280 4.76 4.13 10.62
CA GLU A 280 3.44 3.93 11.22
C GLU A 280 2.76 5.28 11.48
N GLU A 281 3.47 6.25 12.06
CA GLU A 281 2.90 7.57 12.36
C GLU A 281 2.69 8.43 11.12
N LEU A 282 3.59 8.35 10.13
CA LEU A 282 3.44 9.05 8.85
C LEU A 282 2.17 8.58 8.12
N LEU A 283 1.86 7.28 8.13
CA LEU A 283 0.64 6.73 7.52
C LEU A 283 -0.64 7.14 8.25
N LEU A 284 -0.54 7.63 9.48
CA LEU A 284 -1.67 8.09 10.29
C LEU A 284 -1.90 9.61 10.13
N ILE A 285 -1.32 10.25 9.12
CA ILE A 285 -1.63 11.61 8.71
C ILE A 285 -2.96 11.60 7.96
N GLU A 286 -3.92 12.40 8.45
CA GLU A 286 -5.30 12.42 7.93
C GLU A 286 -5.43 13.17 6.61
N ASP A 287 -4.62 14.21 6.42
CA ASP A 287 -4.55 14.94 5.17
C ASP A 287 -3.86 14.07 4.11
N LYS A 288 -4.64 13.65 3.11
CA LYS A 288 -4.17 12.82 2.00
C LYS A 288 -3.13 13.54 1.16
N GLU A 289 -3.26 14.84 0.94
CA GLU A 289 -2.31 15.61 0.12
C GLU A 289 -0.96 15.70 0.84
N GLN A 290 -0.98 16.03 2.13
CA GLN A 290 0.21 16.04 2.96
C GLN A 290 0.86 14.65 3.04
N LEU A 291 0.08 13.59 3.26
CA LEU A 291 0.55 12.20 3.27
C LEU A 291 1.23 11.83 1.94
N HIS A 292 0.59 12.16 0.81
CA HIS A 292 1.16 11.91 -0.52
C HIS A 292 2.48 12.64 -0.71
N HIS A 293 2.52 13.95 -0.42
CA HIS A 293 3.72 14.78 -0.51
C HIS A 293 4.89 14.20 0.30
N ILE A 294 4.65 13.84 1.57
CA ILE A 294 5.70 13.28 2.45
C ILE A 294 6.26 11.97 1.89
N PHE A 295 5.41 11.09 1.37
CA PHE A 295 5.86 9.83 0.75
C PHE A 295 6.50 10.04 -0.63
N GLU A 296 6.39 11.23 -1.21
CA GLU A 296 7.15 11.63 -2.39
C GLU A 296 8.57 12.11 -2.06
N LEU A 297 8.83 12.54 -0.82
CA LEU A 297 10.15 12.96 -0.36
C LEU A 297 11.18 11.83 -0.49
N SER A 298 12.36 12.16 -1.00
CA SER A 298 13.42 11.19 -1.29
C SER A 298 13.93 10.53 0.00
N ILE A 299 13.96 11.26 1.12
CA ILE A 299 14.35 10.71 2.42
C ILE A 299 13.38 9.61 2.89
N VAL A 300 12.07 9.82 2.76
CA VAL A 300 11.05 8.84 3.19
C VAL A 300 11.05 7.63 2.27
N ARG A 301 11.15 7.84 0.95
CA ARG A 301 11.29 6.73 -0.03
C ARG A 301 12.54 5.88 0.24
N LYS A 302 13.65 6.51 0.61
CA LYS A 302 14.88 5.80 0.98
C LYS A 302 14.73 5.11 2.32
N ALA A 303 14.13 5.74 3.32
CA ALA A 303 13.85 5.11 4.61
C ALA A 303 12.94 3.87 4.46
N LEU A 304 11.96 3.90 3.53
CA LEU A 304 11.13 2.75 3.17
C LEU A 304 11.95 1.59 2.58
N LEU A 305 12.95 1.90 1.75
CA LEU A 305 13.79 0.93 1.05
C LEU A 305 14.87 0.29 1.93
N PHE A 306 15.53 1.11 2.75
CA PHE A 306 16.69 0.70 3.56
C PHE A 306 16.32 0.33 4.99
N GLY A 307 15.17 0.81 5.48
CA GLY A 307 14.72 0.60 6.84
C GLY A 307 14.03 -0.74 7.05
N THR A 308 14.77 -1.85 6.97
CA THR A 308 14.31 -3.09 7.62
C THR A 308 14.01 -2.81 9.10
N GLU A 309 14.79 -1.94 9.74
CA GLU A 309 14.54 -1.43 11.09
C GLU A 309 13.30 -0.53 11.18
N SER A 310 13.08 0.35 10.20
CA SER A 310 11.91 1.26 10.16
C SER A 310 10.60 0.51 9.98
N PHE A 311 10.60 -0.47 9.07
CA PHE A 311 9.47 -1.38 8.88
C PHE A 311 9.30 -2.30 10.11
N GLY A 312 10.41 -2.65 10.75
CA GLY A 312 10.49 -3.56 11.89
C GLY A 312 9.95 -4.93 11.51
N ASP A 313 9.08 -5.48 12.35
CA ASP A 313 8.39 -6.74 12.09
C ASP A 313 7.12 -6.59 11.23
N GLY A 314 6.80 -5.37 10.80
CA GLY A 314 5.56 -5.05 10.07
C GLY A 314 4.27 -5.38 10.82
N LYS A 315 4.31 -5.73 12.11
CA LYS A 315 3.10 -6.07 12.88
C LYS A 315 2.18 -4.89 13.05
N TRP A 316 2.70 -3.66 13.00
CA TRP A 316 1.88 -2.44 13.04
C TRP A 316 0.92 -2.38 11.84
N LEU A 317 1.35 -2.80 10.64
CA LEU A 317 0.50 -2.84 9.45
C LEU A 317 -0.64 -3.85 9.64
N ILE A 318 -0.32 -5.01 10.20
CA ILE A 318 -1.32 -6.03 10.55
C ILE A 318 -2.29 -5.52 11.62
N LYS A 319 -1.79 -4.81 12.64
CA LYS A 319 -2.63 -4.19 13.68
C LYS A 319 -3.57 -3.13 13.11
N MET A 320 -3.11 -2.32 12.14
CA MET A 320 -3.97 -1.34 11.45
C MET A 320 -5.11 -2.02 10.69
N LEU A 321 -4.79 -3.10 9.96
CA LEU A 321 -5.80 -3.90 9.26
C LEU A 321 -6.77 -4.60 10.23
N ASP A 322 -6.27 -5.17 11.33
CA ASP A 322 -7.10 -5.79 12.37
C ASP A 322 -8.03 -4.78 13.05
N ALA A 323 -7.54 -3.56 13.32
CA ALA A 323 -8.35 -2.48 13.87
C ALA A 323 -9.46 -2.06 12.90
N ALA A 324 -9.14 -1.91 11.60
CA ALA A 324 -10.13 -1.60 10.57
C ALA A 324 -11.22 -2.69 10.46
N ILE A 325 -10.84 -3.97 10.54
CA ILE A 325 -11.80 -5.09 10.46
C ILE A 325 -12.70 -5.17 11.70
N LYS A 326 -12.13 -5.03 12.91
CA LYS A 326 -12.87 -5.17 14.17
C LYS A 326 -14.05 -4.20 14.28
N VAL A 327 -13.87 -2.99 13.78
CA VAL A 327 -14.93 -1.98 13.81
C VAL A 327 -15.96 -2.23 12.71
N ASN A 328 -15.56 -2.74 11.55
CA ASN A 328 -16.51 -3.18 10.50
C ASN A 328 -17.43 -4.32 10.98
N ASP A 329 -16.91 -5.25 11.78
CA ASP A 329 -17.74 -6.29 12.39
C ASP A 329 -18.74 -5.71 13.41
N SER A 330 -18.30 -4.70 14.17
CA SER A 330 -19.15 -4.03 15.16
C SER A 330 -20.25 -3.19 14.49
N SER A 331 -19.94 -2.56 13.36
CA SER A 331 -20.87 -1.76 12.58
C SER A 331 -22.01 -2.61 12.00
N MET A 332 -21.69 -3.81 11.51
CA MET A 332 -22.67 -4.77 11.02
C MET A 332 -23.64 -5.26 12.10
N ILE A 333 -23.16 -5.49 13.33
CA ILE A 333 -24.02 -5.96 14.42
C ILE A 333 -25.02 -4.86 14.81
N ALA A 334 -24.58 -3.61 14.91
CA ALA A 334 -25.45 -2.48 15.22
C ALA A 334 -26.53 -2.27 14.15
N PHE A 335 -26.18 -2.39 12.87
CA PHE A 335 -27.14 -2.23 11.76
C PHE A 335 -28.27 -3.28 11.78
N SER A 336 -27.98 -4.49 12.30
CA SER A 336 -29.01 -5.54 12.43
C SER A 336 -30.03 -5.26 13.54
N SER A 337 -29.69 -4.39 14.50
CA SER A 337 -30.64 -3.86 15.47
C SER A 337 -31.30 -2.62 14.86
N HIS A 338 -32.52 -2.76 14.36
CA HIS A 338 -33.32 -1.81 13.58
C HIS A 338 -33.61 -0.42 14.20
N ARG A 339 -32.78 0.11 15.10
CA ARG A 339 -32.87 1.49 15.57
C ARG A 339 -32.17 2.41 14.59
N GLU A 340 -32.94 3.03 13.71
CA GLU A 340 -32.56 4.16 12.84
C GLU A 340 -32.24 5.42 13.65
N VAL A 341 -31.36 5.32 14.64
CA VAL A 341 -30.81 6.50 15.31
C VAL A 341 -29.50 6.79 14.62
N SER A 342 -29.46 7.89 13.88
CA SER A 342 -28.24 8.50 13.32
C SER A 342 -27.32 8.95 14.45
N ASP A 343 -26.69 7.99 15.13
CA ASP A 343 -25.73 8.27 16.18
C ASP A 343 -24.41 8.75 15.53
N PRO A 344 -24.02 10.02 15.69
CA PRO A 344 -22.80 10.56 15.09
C PRO A 344 -21.53 9.80 15.54
N GLY A 345 -21.57 9.10 16.68
CA GLY A 345 -20.45 8.26 17.12
C GLY A 345 -20.19 7.07 16.20
N PHE A 346 -21.23 6.56 15.53
CA PHE A 346 -21.11 5.43 14.61
C PHE A 346 -20.38 5.80 13.33
N GLN A 347 -20.74 6.95 12.75
CA GLN A 347 -20.14 7.45 11.51
C GLN A 347 -18.63 7.74 11.71
N PHE A 348 -18.27 8.29 12.87
CA PHE A 348 -16.86 8.53 13.20
C PHE A 348 -16.03 7.24 13.26
N ALA A 349 -16.57 6.16 13.84
CA ALA A 349 -15.89 4.88 13.92
C ALA A 349 -15.70 4.23 12.53
N GLU A 350 -16.69 4.35 11.66
CA GLU A 350 -16.62 3.87 10.27
C GLU A 350 -15.54 4.63 9.47
N ASP A 351 -15.53 5.96 9.58
CA ASP A 351 -14.55 6.83 8.91
C ASP A 351 -13.12 6.54 9.40
N GLU A 352 -12.92 6.36 10.71
CA GLU A 352 -11.60 6.01 11.27
C GLU A 352 -11.10 4.65 10.75
N CYS A 353 -12.00 3.70 10.52
CA CYS A 353 -11.62 2.35 10.06
C CYS A 353 -11.32 2.30 8.58
N ARG A 354 -12.12 3.03 7.80
CA ARG A 354 -11.81 3.27 6.40
C ARG A 354 -10.46 3.98 6.28
N PHE A 355 -10.19 4.97 7.13
CA PHE A 355 -8.90 5.67 7.15
C PHE A 355 -7.72 4.73 7.42
N LEU A 356 -7.79 3.88 8.45
CA LEU A 356 -6.73 2.90 8.76
C LEU A 356 -6.52 1.89 7.61
N ALA A 357 -7.61 1.48 6.96
CA ALA A 357 -7.56 0.59 5.82
C ALA A 357 -6.90 1.26 4.60
N GLU A 358 -7.30 2.49 4.30
CA GLU A 358 -6.74 3.29 3.21
C GLU A 358 -5.24 3.56 3.43
N ALA A 359 -4.83 3.87 4.65
CA ALA A 359 -3.43 4.07 5.01
C ALA A 359 -2.60 2.79 4.81
N ALA A 360 -3.10 1.63 5.24
CA ALA A 360 -2.42 0.35 5.03
C ALA A 360 -2.29 0.01 3.53
N ILE A 361 -3.31 0.29 2.72
CA ILE A 361 -3.29 0.06 1.27
C ILE A 361 -2.37 1.05 0.57
N PHE A 362 -2.40 2.31 0.97
CA PHE A 362 -1.50 3.34 0.47
C PHE A 362 -0.04 2.96 0.70
N TYR A 363 0.30 2.40 1.86
CA TYR A 363 1.63 1.86 2.12
C TYR A 363 2.02 0.77 1.10
N LEU A 364 1.13 -0.20 0.84
CA LEU A 364 1.36 -1.26 -0.15
C LEU A 364 1.51 -0.71 -1.58
N GLU A 365 0.78 0.35 -1.91
CA GLU A 365 0.91 1.09 -3.17
C GLU A 365 2.28 1.76 -3.27
N CYS A 366 2.72 2.48 -2.23
CA CYS A 366 4.04 3.11 -2.16
C CYS A 366 5.17 2.08 -2.33
N VAL A 367 5.14 0.99 -1.55
CA VAL A 367 6.12 -0.10 -1.68
C VAL A 367 6.11 -0.70 -3.09
N SER A 368 4.95 -0.79 -3.74
CA SER A 368 4.84 -1.31 -5.12
C SER A 368 5.33 -0.34 -6.20
N LYS A 369 5.30 0.97 -5.92
CA LYS A 369 5.77 2.04 -6.82
C LYS A 369 7.29 2.18 -6.81
N VAL A 370 7.98 1.69 -5.77
CA VAL A 370 9.44 1.59 -5.71
C VAL A 370 9.97 0.93 -6.98
N ASN A 371 10.51 1.75 -7.88
CA ASN A 371 10.88 1.36 -9.23
C ASN A 371 12.39 1.36 -9.34
N ILE A 372 12.91 0.30 -9.96
CA ILE A 372 14.33 0.11 -10.22
C ILE A 372 14.92 1.36 -10.87
N PHE A 373 14.30 1.91 -11.91
CA PHE A 373 14.92 3.00 -12.68
C PHE A 373 14.94 4.35 -11.98
N ASP A 374 13.86 4.69 -11.26
CA ASP A 374 13.76 5.98 -10.57
C ASP A 374 14.66 6.00 -9.33
N ASP A 375 14.77 4.85 -8.64
CA ASP A 375 15.53 4.73 -7.40
C ASP A 375 16.98 4.26 -7.62
N LEU A 376 17.35 3.67 -8.77
CA LEU A 376 18.75 3.30 -9.04
C LEU A 376 19.68 4.51 -9.15
N ARG A 377 19.16 5.64 -9.66
CA ARG A 377 19.93 6.89 -9.68
C ARG A 377 20.33 7.32 -8.28
N VAL A 378 19.49 6.99 -7.31
CA VAL A 378 19.69 7.28 -5.89
C VAL A 378 20.58 6.21 -5.25
N PHE A 379 20.33 4.93 -5.54
CA PHE A 379 21.00 3.78 -4.94
C PHE A 379 22.48 3.67 -5.34
N HIS A 380 22.84 4.01 -6.58
CA HIS A 380 24.23 3.93 -7.06
C HIS A 380 25.24 4.80 -6.28
N LYS A 381 24.77 5.76 -5.46
CA LYS A 381 25.66 6.62 -4.65
C LYS A 381 25.68 6.30 -3.16
N ILE A 382 24.66 5.59 -2.64
CA ILE A 382 24.56 5.05 -1.27
C ILE A 382 24.89 3.56 -1.40
N GLN A 383 26.12 3.08 -1.38
CA GLN A 383 26.61 1.96 -2.20
C GLN A 383 28.11 1.81 -1.96
N PHE A 384 28.82 2.73 -2.58
CA PHE A 384 30.28 2.75 -2.67
C PHE A 384 30.99 3.03 -1.34
N SER A 385 30.27 3.24 -0.23
CA SER A 385 30.87 3.50 1.07
C SER A 385 31.14 2.21 1.88
N ARG A 386 30.29 1.18 1.75
CA ARG A 386 30.37 0.03 2.66
C ARG A 386 31.49 -0.95 2.31
N LYS A 387 31.84 -1.07 1.02
CA LYS A 387 32.99 -1.82 0.51
C LYS A 387 33.36 -1.29 -0.88
N VAL A 388 34.49 -0.58 -1.08
CA VAL A 388 35.33 -0.66 -2.30
C VAL A 388 36.51 0.32 -2.25
N PHE A 389 37.68 -0.24 -2.55
CA PHE A 389 38.98 0.38 -2.71
C PHE A 389 39.01 1.42 -3.84
N PRO A 390 39.81 2.50 -3.71
CA PRO A 390 39.87 3.58 -4.68
C PRO A 390 40.59 3.14 -5.96
N ASN A 391 39.84 2.71 -6.98
CA ASN A 391 40.41 2.54 -8.32
C ASN A 391 40.29 3.85 -9.10
N LYS A 392 41.45 4.45 -9.42
CA LYS A 392 41.56 5.78 -10.02
C LYS A 392 41.27 5.72 -11.53
N LYS A 393 40.32 6.57 -11.96
CA LYS A 393 40.04 7.01 -13.35
C LYS A 393 39.22 6.05 -14.21
N GLY A 394 37.91 6.27 -14.22
CA GLY A 394 36.99 5.76 -15.24
C GLY A 394 35.59 6.28 -14.99
N SER A 395 34.88 6.68 -16.04
CA SER A 395 33.46 7.04 -15.99
C SER A 395 32.69 5.96 -15.23
N ARG A 396 31.99 6.35 -14.15
CA ARG A 396 31.19 5.44 -13.32
C ARG A 396 29.97 4.98 -14.12
N VAL A 397 30.16 3.96 -14.96
CA VAL A 397 29.07 3.16 -15.50
C VAL A 397 28.47 2.43 -14.31
N LEU A 398 27.14 2.53 -14.15
CA LEU A 398 26.37 1.77 -13.17
C LEU A 398 26.88 0.33 -13.15
N SER A 399 27.50 -0.08 -12.04
CA SER A 399 27.98 -1.45 -11.93
C SER A 399 26.75 -2.35 -11.93
N LYS A 400 26.80 -3.47 -12.66
CA LYS A 400 25.75 -4.50 -12.58
C LYS A 400 25.49 -4.94 -11.13
N SER A 401 26.51 -4.84 -10.28
CA SER A 401 26.43 -5.12 -8.84
C SER A 401 25.44 -4.21 -8.11
N ASP A 402 25.41 -2.91 -8.42
CA ASP A 402 24.57 -1.95 -7.68
C ASP A 402 23.08 -2.14 -8.03
N VAL A 403 22.80 -2.45 -9.29
CA VAL A 403 21.46 -2.84 -9.77
C VAL A 403 20.98 -4.09 -9.05
N GLN A 404 21.85 -5.10 -8.96
CA GLN A 404 21.51 -6.36 -8.32
C GLN A 404 21.22 -6.17 -6.84
N GLN A 405 22.03 -5.38 -6.15
CA GLN A 405 21.84 -5.16 -4.73
C GLN A 405 20.60 -4.31 -4.40
N PHE A 406 20.26 -3.32 -5.23
CA PHE A 406 18.97 -2.63 -5.11
C PHE A 406 17.81 -3.61 -5.26
N GLN A 407 17.92 -4.51 -6.24
CA GLN A 407 16.92 -5.56 -6.45
C GLN A 407 16.84 -6.47 -5.23
N GLU A 408 17.96 -6.86 -4.63
CA GLU A 408 18.01 -7.65 -3.39
C GLU A 408 17.33 -6.92 -2.23
N CYS A 409 17.64 -5.66 -1.94
CA CYS A 409 16.98 -4.90 -0.87
C CYS A 409 15.47 -4.74 -1.12
N ARG A 410 15.07 -4.45 -2.35
CA ARG A 410 13.65 -4.33 -2.70
C ARG A 410 12.92 -5.67 -2.58
N ASP A 411 13.56 -6.75 -3.05
CA ASP A 411 12.98 -8.08 -2.99
C ASP A 411 12.94 -8.60 -1.54
N GLU A 412 13.88 -8.19 -0.67
CA GLU A 412 13.84 -8.38 0.78
C GLU A 412 12.69 -7.60 1.43
N LEU A 413 12.49 -6.32 1.10
CA LEU A 413 11.34 -5.55 1.55
C LEU A 413 10.02 -6.22 1.14
N PHE A 414 9.92 -6.65 -0.12
CA PHE A 414 8.76 -7.37 -0.61
C PHE A 414 8.62 -8.71 0.11
N HIS A 415 9.72 -9.41 0.38
CA HIS A 415 9.70 -10.64 1.16
C HIS A 415 9.15 -10.40 2.57
N ASN A 416 9.61 -9.37 3.26
CA ASN A 416 9.18 -9.02 4.62
C ASN A 416 7.68 -8.66 4.67
N VAL A 417 7.22 -7.81 3.74
CA VAL A 417 5.78 -7.48 3.64
C VAL A 417 4.95 -8.71 3.26
N THR A 418 5.45 -9.55 2.35
CA THR A 418 4.74 -10.77 1.95
C THR A 418 4.83 -11.89 2.99
N ALA A 419 5.79 -11.86 3.90
CA ALA A 419 5.91 -12.79 5.03
C ALA A 419 4.89 -12.49 6.13
N LEU A 420 4.28 -11.30 6.15
CA LEU A 420 3.25 -10.95 7.13
C LEU A 420 2.06 -11.92 7.08
N GLU A 421 1.90 -12.69 8.16
CA GLU A 421 0.88 -13.73 8.24
C GLU A 421 -0.52 -13.13 8.20
N GLY A 422 -1.37 -13.67 7.33
CA GLY A 422 -2.77 -13.23 7.20
C GLY A 422 -2.98 -11.88 6.50
N LEU A 423 -1.95 -11.24 5.92
CA LEU A 423 -2.10 -10.00 5.15
C LEU A 423 -3.20 -10.12 4.06
N VAL A 424 -3.11 -11.15 3.21
CA VAL A 424 -4.09 -11.41 2.13
C VAL A 424 -5.50 -11.60 2.71
N ARG A 425 -5.60 -12.38 3.79
CA ARG A 425 -6.87 -12.66 4.45
C ARG A 425 -7.53 -11.37 4.96
N ARG A 426 -6.76 -10.52 5.63
CA ARG A 426 -7.26 -9.25 6.18
C ARG A 426 -7.70 -8.29 5.08
N ILE A 427 -6.88 -8.14 4.03
CA ILE A 427 -7.24 -7.32 2.86
C ILE A 427 -8.53 -7.84 2.22
N SER A 428 -8.72 -9.17 2.12
CA SER A 428 -9.92 -9.74 1.48
C SER A 428 -11.23 -9.52 2.24
N VAL A 429 -11.18 -9.08 3.50
CA VAL A 429 -12.36 -8.75 4.32
C VAL A 429 -12.75 -7.27 4.20
N MET A 430 -11.90 -6.43 3.61
CA MET A 430 -12.14 -5.00 3.43
C MET A 430 -13.17 -4.72 2.33
N ASP A 431 -13.53 -3.46 2.16
CA ASP A 431 -14.43 -3.02 1.10
C ASP A 431 -13.88 -3.33 -0.29
N ASP A 432 -14.79 -3.60 -1.25
CA ASP A 432 -14.45 -4.09 -2.58
C ASP A 432 -13.52 -3.12 -3.36
N ASP A 433 -13.65 -1.81 -3.14
CA ASP A 433 -12.79 -0.78 -3.74
C ASP A 433 -11.36 -0.85 -3.19
N LEU A 434 -11.23 -1.04 -1.88
CA LEU A 434 -9.97 -1.23 -1.17
C LEU A 434 -9.30 -2.55 -1.56
N VAL A 435 -10.05 -3.65 -1.62
CA VAL A 435 -9.53 -4.95 -2.10
C VAL A 435 -9.04 -4.81 -3.54
N LYS A 436 -9.81 -4.14 -4.40
CA LYS A 436 -9.44 -3.91 -5.79
C LYS A 436 -8.13 -3.11 -5.90
N ARG A 437 -8.00 -2.01 -5.16
CA ARG A 437 -6.75 -1.22 -5.11
C ARG A 437 -5.57 -2.05 -4.63
N ALA A 438 -5.74 -2.75 -3.51
CA ALA A 438 -4.70 -3.62 -2.95
C ALA A 438 -4.30 -4.75 -3.91
N SER A 439 -5.25 -5.33 -4.64
CA SER A 439 -5.00 -6.43 -5.61
C SER A 439 -4.15 -6.01 -6.81
N VAL A 440 -4.07 -4.72 -7.14
CA VAL A 440 -3.24 -4.19 -8.22
C VAL A 440 -1.79 -3.98 -7.77
N THR A 441 -1.53 -3.97 -6.46
CA THR A 441 -0.18 -3.76 -5.91
C THR A 441 0.74 -4.94 -6.27
N LYS A 442 1.97 -4.65 -6.69
CA LYS A 442 2.96 -5.67 -7.08
C LYS A 442 3.32 -6.58 -5.92
N VAL A 443 3.32 -6.05 -4.69
CA VAL A 443 3.61 -6.82 -3.48
C VAL A 443 2.55 -7.90 -3.25
N LEU A 444 1.27 -7.52 -3.31
CA LEU A 444 0.17 -8.48 -3.11
C LEU A 444 0.07 -9.45 -4.29
N CYS A 445 0.25 -8.99 -5.52
CA CYS A 445 0.34 -9.84 -6.71
C CYS A 445 1.44 -10.90 -6.56
N ARG A 446 2.65 -10.54 -6.13
CA ARG A 446 3.73 -11.52 -5.91
C ARG A 446 3.39 -12.54 -4.83
N LYS A 447 2.75 -12.11 -3.72
CA LYS A 447 2.30 -13.03 -2.66
C LYS A 447 1.23 -13.99 -3.16
N LEU A 448 0.24 -13.47 -3.89
CA LEU A 448 -0.84 -14.25 -4.48
C LEU A 448 -0.29 -15.20 -5.54
N ASP A 449 0.55 -14.73 -6.45
CA ASP A 449 1.20 -15.56 -7.47
C ASP A 449 2.02 -16.66 -6.79
N LYS A 450 2.80 -16.38 -5.74
CA LYS A 450 3.53 -17.41 -4.97
C LYS A 450 2.61 -18.42 -4.28
N SER A 451 1.46 -17.96 -3.77
CA SER A 451 0.47 -18.84 -3.15
C SER A 451 -0.26 -19.71 -4.18
N ILE A 452 -0.58 -19.14 -5.35
CA ILE A 452 -1.29 -19.78 -6.46
C ILE A 452 -0.37 -20.72 -7.24
N SER A 453 0.92 -20.39 -7.33
CA SER A 453 1.96 -21.20 -7.98
C SER A 453 2.53 -22.28 -7.07
N SER A 454 2.03 -22.43 -5.85
CA SER A 454 2.41 -23.55 -5.00
C SER A 454 2.09 -24.88 -5.69
N ASP A 455 3.00 -25.85 -5.60
CA ASP A 455 2.84 -27.17 -6.23
C ASP A 455 1.53 -27.85 -5.80
N PHE A 456 1.11 -27.59 -4.57
CA PHE A 456 -0.17 -28.04 -4.04
C PHE A 456 -1.37 -27.42 -4.78
N ALA A 457 -1.37 -26.12 -5.04
CA ALA A 457 -2.42 -25.45 -5.80
C ALA A 457 -2.41 -25.88 -7.28
N ALA A 458 -1.23 -26.19 -7.84
CA ALA A 458 -1.11 -26.78 -9.17
C ALA A 458 -1.75 -28.18 -9.23
N ALA A 459 -1.40 -29.05 -8.28
CA ALA A 459 -1.94 -30.41 -8.18
C ALA A 459 -3.45 -30.43 -7.92
N LEU A 460 -3.94 -29.60 -7.00
CA LEU A 460 -5.38 -29.48 -6.73
C LEU A 460 -6.17 -29.07 -7.96
N ALA A 461 -5.67 -28.11 -8.74
CA ALA A 461 -6.40 -27.75 -9.95
C ALA A 461 -6.29 -28.81 -11.04
N LEU A 462 -5.15 -29.49 -11.17
CA LEU A 462 -5.08 -30.63 -12.09
C LEU A 462 -6.15 -31.67 -11.72
N PHE A 463 -6.29 -31.97 -10.43
CA PHE A 463 -7.35 -32.85 -9.92
C PHE A 463 -8.75 -32.29 -10.19
N ASP A 464 -8.96 -30.99 -10.03
CA ASP A 464 -10.22 -30.33 -10.42
C ASP A 464 -10.51 -30.49 -11.92
N GLY A 465 -9.50 -30.30 -12.78
CA GLY A 465 -9.63 -30.43 -14.23
C GLY A 465 -10.02 -31.85 -14.63
N ILE A 466 -9.37 -32.86 -14.05
CA ILE A 466 -9.72 -34.27 -14.26
C ILE A 466 -11.16 -34.53 -13.82
N ASN A 467 -11.58 -34.06 -12.65
CA ASN A 467 -12.96 -34.25 -12.18
C ASN A 467 -13.99 -33.54 -13.05
N HIS A 468 -13.66 -32.40 -13.67
CA HIS A 468 -14.56 -31.73 -14.61
C HIS A 468 -14.74 -32.55 -15.90
N ILE A 469 -13.65 -33.09 -16.45
CA ILE A 469 -13.72 -33.96 -17.64
C ILE A 469 -14.49 -35.23 -17.29
N LEU A 470 -14.20 -35.83 -16.13
CA LEU A 470 -14.89 -37.02 -15.65
C LEU A 470 -16.39 -36.77 -15.47
N LEU A 471 -16.79 -35.63 -14.89
CA LEU A 471 -18.19 -35.24 -14.75
C LEU A 471 -18.91 -35.18 -16.11
N VAL A 472 -18.28 -34.59 -17.13
CA VAL A 472 -18.87 -34.52 -18.48
C VAL A 472 -18.95 -35.88 -19.15
N VAL A 473 -17.87 -36.66 -19.11
CA VAL A 473 -17.83 -37.99 -19.74
C VAL A 473 -18.81 -38.94 -19.07
N THR A 474 -18.86 -38.97 -17.74
CA THR A 474 -19.78 -39.84 -16.99
C THR A 474 -21.23 -39.41 -17.15
N PHE A 475 -21.53 -38.10 -17.26
CA PHE A 475 -22.87 -37.64 -17.59
C PHE A 475 -23.32 -38.08 -18.98
N ARG A 476 -22.39 -38.08 -19.96
CA ARG A 476 -22.66 -38.53 -21.32
C ARG A 476 -22.88 -40.05 -21.41
N LEU A 477 -22.05 -40.84 -20.72
CA LEU A 477 -22.13 -42.31 -20.71
C LEU A 477 -23.23 -42.86 -19.77
N GLY A 478 -23.73 -42.05 -18.84
CA GLY A 478 -24.76 -42.45 -17.88
C GLY A 478 -26.14 -41.95 -18.31
N PRO A 479 -26.63 -40.83 -17.74
CA PRO A 479 -27.95 -40.26 -18.04
C PRO A 479 -28.24 -40.07 -19.53
N ALA A 480 -27.31 -39.50 -20.30
CA ALA A 480 -27.60 -39.20 -21.71
C ALA A 480 -27.72 -40.46 -22.57
N GLU A 481 -26.83 -41.43 -22.41
CA GLU A 481 -26.88 -42.72 -23.13
C GLU A 481 -28.12 -43.54 -22.73
N ALA A 482 -28.47 -43.57 -21.44
CA ALA A 482 -29.69 -44.22 -20.98
C ALA A 482 -30.97 -43.59 -21.58
N LEU A 483 -30.98 -42.28 -21.82
CA LEU A 483 -32.07 -41.61 -22.51
C LEU A 483 -32.21 -42.06 -23.97
N PHE A 484 -31.10 -42.25 -24.68
CA PHE A 484 -31.10 -42.79 -26.06
C PHE A 484 -31.52 -44.27 -26.11
N TYR A 485 -31.12 -45.06 -25.12
CA TYR A 485 -31.63 -46.42 -24.96
C TYR A 485 -33.14 -46.42 -24.74
N LEU A 486 -33.63 -45.55 -23.85
CA LEU A 486 -35.06 -45.40 -23.60
C LEU A 486 -35.84 -44.98 -24.85
N SER A 487 -35.21 -44.30 -25.82
CA SER A 487 -35.87 -43.90 -27.07
C SER A 487 -35.97 -45.04 -28.10
N ARG A 488 -35.63 -46.28 -27.71
CA ARG A 488 -35.75 -47.50 -28.53
C ARG A 488 -34.91 -47.43 -29.82
N THR A 489 -33.87 -46.59 -29.81
CA THR A 489 -33.06 -46.29 -31.00
C THR A 489 -31.77 -47.09 -31.05
N ASP A 490 -31.38 -47.74 -29.94
CA ASP A 490 -30.11 -48.45 -29.84
C ASP A 490 -30.22 -49.67 -28.92
N ASP A 491 -29.97 -50.87 -29.46
CA ASP A 491 -29.96 -52.13 -28.69
C ASP A 491 -28.62 -52.37 -27.96
N SER A 492 -27.62 -51.50 -28.15
CA SER A 492 -26.26 -51.70 -27.65
C SER A 492 -26.05 -51.34 -26.16
N PHE A 493 -27.12 -51.01 -25.43
CA PHE A 493 -27.02 -50.56 -24.03
C PHE A 493 -26.43 -51.64 -23.12
N LYS A 494 -25.33 -51.31 -22.44
CA LYS A 494 -24.65 -52.19 -21.50
C LYS A 494 -24.95 -51.74 -20.07
N PRO A 495 -25.80 -52.47 -19.30
CA PRO A 495 -26.19 -52.08 -17.94
C PRO A 495 -25.00 -51.86 -17.00
N HIS A 496 -23.93 -52.65 -17.16
CA HIS A 496 -22.71 -52.50 -16.35
C HIS A 496 -22.01 -51.15 -16.59
N GLN A 497 -21.98 -50.65 -17.83
CA GLN A 497 -21.38 -49.36 -18.14
C GLN A 497 -22.18 -48.21 -17.53
N TYR A 498 -23.51 -48.28 -17.59
CA TYR A 498 -24.40 -47.31 -16.96
C TYR A 498 -24.20 -47.22 -15.44
N ILE A 499 -24.11 -48.36 -14.75
CA ILE A 499 -23.88 -48.40 -13.30
C ILE A 499 -22.53 -47.76 -12.94
N ILE A 500 -21.46 -48.13 -13.66
CA ILE A 500 -20.11 -47.58 -13.42
C ILE A 500 -20.11 -46.07 -13.68
N ALA A 501 -20.71 -45.62 -14.80
CA ALA A 501 -20.82 -44.21 -15.14
C ALA A 501 -21.57 -43.41 -14.06
N ASN A 502 -22.70 -43.93 -13.57
CA ASN A 502 -23.47 -43.30 -12.50
C ASN A 502 -22.72 -43.23 -11.16
N VAL A 503 -22.01 -44.29 -10.76
CA VAL A 503 -21.19 -44.27 -9.54
C VAL A 503 -20.12 -43.20 -9.65
N MET A 504 -19.42 -43.14 -10.78
CA MET A 504 -18.40 -42.11 -11.01
C MET A 504 -19.01 -40.69 -11.08
N LEU A 505 -20.19 -40.55 -11.68
CA LEU A 505 -20.95 -39.30 -11.73
C LEU A 505 -21.29 -38.81 -10.32
N VAL A 506 -21.80 -39.68 -9.45
CA VAL A 506 -22.10 -39.36 -8.05
C VAL A 506 -20.83 -38.93 -7.31
N VAL A 507 -19.72 -39.65 -7.48
CA VAL A 507 -18.43 -39.28 -6.87
C VAL A 507 -18.01 -37.87 -7.31
N SER A 508 -18.12 -37.54 -8.60
CA SER A 508 -17.80 -36.20 -9.11
C SER A 508 -18.76 -35.13 -8.56
N ILE A 509 -20.06 -35.39 -8.47
CA ILE A 509 -21.04 -34.46 -7.88
C ILE A 509 -20.72 -34.21 -6.41
N VAL A 510 -20.46 -35.26 -5.62
CA VAL A 510 -20.14 -35.15 -4.19
C VAL A 510 -18.84 -34.37 -4.00
N TYR A 511 -17.82 -34.62 -4.83
CA TYR A 511 -16.57 -33.85 -4.82
C TYR A 511 -16.83 -32.36 -5.01
N PHE A 512 -17.55 -31.98 -6.08
CA PHE A 512 -17.82 -30.57 -6.36
C PHE A 512 -18.77 -29.92 -5.35
N ALA A 513 -19.80 -30.63 -4.89
CA ALA A 513 -20.70 -30.14 -3.85
C ALA A 513 -19.94 -29.85 -2.56
N THR A 514 -19.07 -30.77 -2.14
CA THR A 514 -18.22 -30.61 -0.95
C THR A 514 -17.29 -29.40 -1.10
N ARG A 515 -16.65 -29.25 -2.27
CA ARG A 515 -15.79 -28.09 -2.57
C ARG A 515 -16.57 -26.77 -2.52
N THR A 516 -17.75 -26.72 -3.13
CA THR A 516 -18.62 -25.53 -3.09
C THR A 516 -19.04 -25.19 -1.66
N ILE A 517 -19.38 -26.19 -0.85
CA ILE A 517 -19.71 -25.99 0.57
C ILE A 517 -18.51 -25.42 1.34
N TYR A 518 -17.30 -25.94 1.14
CA TYR A 518 -16.10 -25.41 1.80
C TYR A 518 -15.75 -24.00 1.35
N SER A 519 -15.85 -23.70 0.06
CA SER A 519 -15.67 -22.34 -0.48
C SER A 519 -16.65 -21.36 0.15
N ASN A 520 -17.93 -21.73 0.18
CA ASN A 520 -18.99 -20.94 0.79
C ASN A 520 -18.80 -20.76 2.30
N ARG A 521 -18.33 -21.80 3.01
CA ARG A 521 -17.98 -21.71 4.44
C ARG A 521 -16.79 -20.78 4.67
N ALA A 522 -15.78 -20.83 3.80
CA ALA A 522 -14.64 -19.92 3.88
C ALA A 522 -15.08 -18.46 3.67
N ASN A 523 -15.91 -18.20 2.64
CA ASN A 523 -16.47 -16.88 2.39
C ASN A 523 -17.34 -16.39 3.56
N TYR A 524 -18.16 -17.27 4.14
CA TYR A 524 -18.95 -16.96 5.32
C TYR A 524 -18.09 -16.65 6.55
N ALA A 525 -16.98 -17.36 6.74
CA ALA A 525 -16.03 -17.11 7.82
C ALA A 525 -15.21 -15.83 7.62
N LEU A 526 -15.12 -15.30 6.39
CA LEU A 526 -14.51 -14.00 6.09
C LEU A 526 -15.50 -12.85 6.31
N SER A 527 -16.69 -12.94 5.71
CA SER A 527 -17.77 -11.96 5.92
C SER A 527 -19.11 -12.50 5.44
N ARG A 528 -20.18 -12.23 6.18
CA ARG A 528 -21.55 -12.58 5.79
C ARG A 528 -21.97 -11.89 4.49
N ARG A 529 -21.53 -10.65 4.26
CA ARG A 529 -21.81 -9.89 3.04
C ARG A 529 -21.14 -10.54 1.83
N LEU A 530 -19.87 -10.92 1.98
CA LEU A 530 -19.12 -11.63 0.94
C LEU A 530 -19.77 -12.98 0.62
N PHE A 531 -20.25 -13.71 1.62
CA PHE A 531 -20.99 -14.95 1.40
C PHE A 531 -22.22 -14.74 0.51
N TRP A 532 -23.10 -13.79 0.84
CA TRP A 532 -24.32 -13.56 0.05
C TRP A 532 -24.02 -12.99 -1.33
N SER A 533 -23.09 -12.04 -1.43
CA SER A 533 -22.62 -11.48 -2.70
C SER A 533 -22.02 -12.57 -3.59
N SER A 534 -21.21 -13.46 -3.01
CA SER A 534 -20.63 -14.60 -3.71
C SER A 534 -21.72 -15.60 -4.12
N LEU A 535 -22.63 -15.99 -3.22
CA LEU A 535 -23.67 -16.99 -3.48
C LEU A 535 -24.56 -16.60 -4.67
N PHE A 536 -24.92 -15.32 -4.78
CA PHE A 536 -25.71 -14.79 -5.90
C PHE A 536 -24.88 -14.26 -7.07
N SER A 537 -23.55 -14.39 -7.01
CA SER A 537 -22.69 -14.02 -8.11
C SER A 537 -22.93 -14.94 -9.30
N GLY A 538 -22.99 -14.36 -10.51
CA GLY A 538 -23.19 -15.12 -11.75
C GLY A 538 -22.15 -16.22 -11.95
N SER A 539 -20.93 -16.06 -11.41
CA SER A 539 -19.91 -17.11 -11.43
C SER A 539 -20.30 -18.34 -10.59
N ASN A 540 -20.82 -18.13 -9.37
CA ASN A 540 -21.27 -19.23 -8.52
C ASN A 540 -22.54 -19.89 -9.07
N PHE A 541 -23.40 -19.12 -9.74
CA PHE A 541 -24.56 -19.68 -10.46
C PHE A 541 -24.11 -20.71 -11.52
N LEU A 542 -23.10 -20.37 -12.33
CA LEU A 542 -22.51 -21.28 -13.32
C LEU A 542 -21.84 -22.52 -12.69
N ASP A 543 -21.47 -22.46 -11.41
CA ASP A 543 -20.92 -23.60 -10.72
C ASP A 543 -22.03 -24.49 -10.10
N VAL A 544 -23.04 -23.91 -9.47
CA VAL A 544 -24.07 -24.66 -8.72
C VAL A 544 -25.15 -25.25 -9.64
N VAL A 545 -25.64 -24.48 -10.61
CA VAL A 545 -26.78 -24.89 -11.46
C VAL A 545 -26.50 -26.16 -12.26
N PRO A 546 -25.35 -26.33 -12.94
CA PRO A 546 -25.09 -27.56 -13.67
C PRO A 546 -25.07 -28.79 -12.76
N LEU A 547 -24.58 -28.67 -11.51
CA LEU A 547 -24.57 -29.78 -10.56
C LEU A 547 -25.99 -30.19 -10.15
N VAL A 548 -26.86 -29.21 -9.89
CA VAL A 548 -28.27 -29.46 -9.57
C VAL A 548 -29.00 -30.07 -10.76
N MET A 549 -28.75 -29.58 -11.98
CA MET A 549 -29.34 -30.13 -13.21
C MET A 549 -28.88 -31.56 -13.50
N VAL A 550 -27.59 -31.86 -13.32
CA VAL A 550 -27.08 -33.24 -13.45
C VAL A 550 -27.73 -34.16 -12.43
N LEU A 551 -27.82 -33.73 -11.18
CA LEU A 551 -28.46 -34.49 -10.11
C LEU A 551 -29.94 -34.74 -10.43
N PHE A 552 -30.66 -33.72 -10.89
CA PHE A 552 -32.04 -33.83 -11.35
C PHE A 552 -32.18 -34.85 -12.50
N CYS A 553 -31.39 -34.72 -13.57
CA CYS A 553 -31.42 -35.67 -14.69
C CYS A 553 -31.11 -37.10 -14.26
N MET A 554 -30.12 -37.28 -13.36
CA MET A 554 -29.75 -38.58 -12.83
C MET A 554 -30.92 -39.22 -12.07
N PHE A 555 -31.59 -38.49 -11.17
CA PHE A 555 -32.74 -38.99 -10.42
C PHE A 555 -33.94 -39.27 -11.31
N SER A 556 -34.29 -38.35 -12.21
CA SER A 556 -35.41 -38.51 -13.13
C SER A 556 -35.25 -39.74 -14.02
N ILE A 557 -34.07 -39.94 -14.60
CA ILE A 557 -33.81 -41.07 -15.51
C ILE A 557 -33.79 -42.39 -14.73
N ASP A 558 -33.25 -42.43 -13.52
CA ASP A 558 -33.30 -43.63 -12.67
C ASP A 558 -34.76 -44.00 -12.32
N ILE A 559 -35.60 -43.02 -11.98
CA ILE A 559 -37.03 -43.24 -11.74
C ILE A 559 -37.71 -43.81 -13.00
N LEU A 560 -37.45 -43.24 -14.18
CA LEU A 560 -38.00 -43.72 -15.44
C LEU A 560 -37.54 -45.14 -15.80
N LEU A 561 -36.26 -45.45 -15.59
CA LEU A 561 -35.73 -46.80 -15.81
C LEU A 561 -36.40 -47.81 -14.87
N ARG A 562 -36.58 -47.47 -13.59
CA ARG A 562 -37.28 -48.34 -12.63
C ARG A 562 -38.75 -48.52 -13.01
N GLN A 563 -39.46 -47.45 -13.35
CA GLN A 563 -40.85 -47.53 -13.78
C GLN A 563 -41.01 -48.42 -15.01
N ARG A 564 -40.09 -48.33 -15.98
CA ARG A 564 -40.09 -49.17 -17.17
C ARG A 564 -39.80 -50.63 -16.86
N ALA A 565 -38.93 -50.91 -15.89
CA ALA A 565 -38.64 -52.27 -15.42
C ALA A 565 -39.85 -52.93 -14.74
N TYR A 566 -40.74 -52.16 -14.10
CA TYR A 566 -41.94 -52.69 -13.44
C TYR A 566 -43.17 -52.81 -14.35
N MET A 567 -43.30 -51.95 -15.36
CA MET A 567 -44.47 -51.93 -16.25
C MET A 567 -44.18 -52.78 -17.49
N GLU A 568 -44.54 -54.06 -17.46
CA GLU A 568 -44.33 -55.05 -18.53
C GLU A 568 -45.26 -54.84 -19.75
N THR A 569 -46.18 -53.88 -19.70
CA THR A 569 -47.12 -53.58 -20.79
C THR A 569 -46.52 -52.71 -21.89
N ASP A 570 -46.68 -53.15 -23.14
CA ASP A 570 -46.03 -52.66 -24.37
C ASP A 570 -46.70 -51.41 -25.00
N GLU A 571 -47.64 -50.77 -24.30
CA GLU A 571 -48.34 -49.58 -24.82
C GLU A 571 -47.41 -48.36 -24.87
N ASP A 572 -47.34 -47.73 -26.05
CA ASP A 572 -46.44 -46.65 -26.48
C ASP A 572 -45.90 -45.71 -25.37
N LYS A 573 -44.76 -46.10 -24.79
CA LYS A 573 -44.04 -45.29 -23.80
C LYS A 573 -43.15 -44.28 -24.48
N THR A 574 -43.76 -43.19 -24.94
CA THR A 574 -43.00 -42.00 -25.35
C THR A 574 -42.29 -41.41 -24.12
N ILE A 575 -40.97 -41.15 -24.24
CA ILE A 575 -40.21 -40.46 -23.19
C ILE A 575 -40.81 -39.06 -23.00
N PRO A 576 -41.05 -38.60 -21.75
CA PRO A 576 -41.46 -37.23 -21.49
C PRO A 576 -40.52 -36.22 -22.15
N TRP A 577 -41.09 -35.31 -22.94
CA TRP A 577 -40.32 -34.27 -23.65
C TRP A 577 -39.44 -33.44 -22.71
N LEU A 578 -39.87 -33.25 -21.46
CA LEU A 578 -39.16 -32.50 -20.43
C LEU A 578 -37.77 -33.09 -20.14
N GLU A 579 -37.65 -34.42 -20.08
CA GLU A 579 -36.37 -35.09 -19.78
C GLU A 579 -35.37 -34.94 -20.94
N ARG A 580 -35.87 -34.98 -22.17
CA ARG A 580 -35.05 -34.72 -23.36
C ARG A 580 -34.48 -33.31 -23.34
N ILE A 581 -35.31 -32.32 -22.98
CA ILE A 581 -34.88 -30.93 -22.86
C ILE A 581 -33.94 -30.76 -21.68
N ALA A 582 -34.19 -31.40 -20.53
CA ALA A 582 -33.33 -31.30 -19.36
C ALA A 582 -31.92 -31.82 -19.64
N VAL A 583 -31.78 -32.99 -20.26
CA VAL A 583 -30.47 -33.55 -20.66
C VAL A 583 -29.79 -32.67 -21.71
N ALA A 584 -30.56 -32.19 -22.70
CA ALA A 584 -30.05 -31.32 -23.76
C ALA A 584 -29.54 -29.98 -23.20
N LEU A 585 -30.23 -29.37 -22.23
CA LEU A 585 -29.82 -28.12 -21.58
C LEU A 585 -28.66 -28.33 -20.60
N THR A 586 -28.63 -29.45 -19.87
CA THR A 586 -27.56 -29.72 -18.89
C THR A 586 -26.19 -29.80 -19.57
N THR A 587 -26.15 -30.32 -20.80
CA THR A 587 -24.93 -30.48 -21.59
C THR A 587 -24.14 -29.16 -21.79
N PRO A 588 -24.70 -28.08 -22.39
CA PRO A 588 -23.98 -26.82 -22.53
C PRO A 588 -23.64 -26.18 -21.18
N PHE A 589 -24.48 -26.33 -20.16
CA PHE A 589 -24.17 -25.85 -18.81
C PHE A 589 -22.92 -26.52 -18.21
N LEU A 590 -22.73 -27.82 -18.45
CA LEU A 590 -21.49 -28.50 -18.06
C LEU A 590 -20.27 -28.01 -18.82
N TRP A 591 -20.40 -27.71 -20.11
CA TRP A 591 -19.33 -27.09 -20.89
C TRP A 591 -19.00 -25.68 -20.42
N PHE A 592 -20.01 -24.87 -20.09
CA PHE A 592 -19.79 -23.55 -19.48
C PHE A 592 -19.06 -23.64 -18.14
N ARG A 593 -19.33 -24.67 -17.34
CA ARG A 593 -18.59 -24.94 -16.11
C ARG A 593 -17.11 -25.25 -16.39
N ILE A 594 -16.81 -26.07 -17.42
CA ILE A 594 -15.41 -26.30 -17.86
C ILE A 594 -14.75 -24.98 -18.28
N LEU A 595 -15.45 -24.15 -19.06
CA LEU A 595 -14.93 -22.85 -19.49
C LEU A 595 -14.67 -21.92 -18.29
N ASN A 596 -15.53 -21.93 -17.27
CA ASN A 596 -15.32 -21.19 -16.03
C ASN A 596 -14.08 -21.69 -15.27
N TYR A 597 -13.83 -23.00 -15.26
CA TYR A 597 -12.59 -23.56 -14.70
C TYR A 597 -11.34 -23.11 -15.47
N ILE A 598 -11.36 -23.20 -16.81
CA ILE A 598 -10.22 -22.78 -17.66
C ILE A 598 -9.97 -21.27 -17.52
N LYS A 599 -11.03 -20.46 -17.38
CA LYS A 599 -10.94 -19.00 -17.15
C LYS A 599 -10.04 -18.65 -15.98
N ILE A 600 -10.18 -19.38 -14.87
CA ILE A 600 -9.42 -19.11 -13.64
C ILE A 600 -7.91 -19.37 -13.87
N ARG A 601 -7.55 -20.26 -14.79
CA ARG A 601 -6.16 -20.64 -15.04
C ARG A 601 -5.50 -19.82 -16.14
N ASN A 602 -6.23 -19.49 -17.19
CA ASN A 602 -5.67 -18.74 -18.31
C ASN A 602 -6.00 -17.25 -18.18
N LYS A 603 -5.00 -16.44 -17.79
CA LYS A 603 -5.14 -14.98 -17.64
C LYS A 603 -5.67 -14.32 -18.94
N HIS A 604 -5.25 -14.80 -20.12
CA HIS A 604 -5.77 -14.29 -21.39
C HIS A 604 -7.24 -14.63 -21.61
N LEU A 605 -7.64 -15.86 -21.25
CA LEU A 605 -9.05 -16.26 -21.32
C LEU A 605 -9.92 -15.48 -20.32
N ALA A 606 -9.39 -15.19 -19.12
CA ALA A 606 -10.07 -14.33 -18.16
C ALA A 606 -10.38 -12.95 -18.74
N THR A 607 -9.42 -12.33 -19.42
CA THR A 607 -9.62 -11.05 -20.12
C THR A 607 -10.67 -11.17 -21.21
N VAL A 608 -10.62 -12.20 -22.05
CA VAL A 608 -11.62 -12.42 -23.12
C VAL A 608 -13.02 -12.57 -22.55
N ILE A 609 -13.20 -13.35 -21.47
CA ILE A 609 -14.50 -13.53 -20.82
C ILE A 609 -14.98 -12.26 -20.14
N LEU A 610 -14.08 -11.45 -19.56
CA LEU A 610 -14.44 -10.14 -19.02
C LEU A 610 -14.91 -9.19 -20.12
N CYS A 611 -14.22 -9.15 -21.26
CA CYS A 611 -14.67 -8.40 -22.44
C CYS A 611 -16.04 -8.89 -22.93
N PHE A 612 -16.24 -10.20 -23.01
CA PHE A 612 -17.53 -10.78 -23.40
C PHE A 612 -18.65 -10.39 -22.43
N ASN A 613 -18.41 -10.46 -21.12
CA ASN A 613 -19.38 -10.03 -20.11
C ASN A 613 -19.71 -8.54 -20.22
N GLN A 614 -18.73 -7.70 -20.56
CA GLN A 614 -18.97 -6.28 -20.81
C GLN A 614 -19.85 -6.10 -22.06
N ILE A 615 -19.52 -6.79 -23.15
CA ILE A 615 -20.33 -6.78 -24.38
C ILE A 615 -21.77 -7.25 -24.11
N VAL A 616 -21.96 -8.29 -23.30
CA VAL A 616 -23.31 -8.78 -22.94
C VAL A 616 -24.06 -7.76 -22.09
N LYS A 617 -23.39 -7.05 -21.17
CA LYS A 617 -24.01 -5.95 -20.41
C LYS A 617 -24.43 -4.82 -21.34
N ASP A 618 -23.58 -4.46 -22.29
CA ASP A 618 -23.87 -3.40 -23.25
C ASP A 618 -25.02 -3.82 -24.18
N ILE A 619 -25.03 -5.07 -24.68
CA ILE A 619 -26.13 -5.66 -25.45
C ILE A 619 -27.42 -5.69 -24.63
N LYS A 620 -27.36 -5.99 -23.32
CA LYS A 620 -28.54 -5.96 -22.45
C LYS A 620 -29.15 -4.56 -22.41
N TRP A 621 -28.34 -3.51 -22.26
CA TRP A 621 -28.84 -2.13 -22.32
C TRP A 621 -29.41 -1.79 -23.69
N VAL A 622 -28.72 -2.18 -24.76
CA VAL A 622 -29.21 -2.00 -26.15
C VAL A 622 -30.50 -2.77 -26.41
N SER A 623 -30.74 -3.91 -25.75
CA SER A 623 -31.97 -4.70 -25.90
C SER A 623 -33.13 -4.15 -25.06
N ILE A 624 -32.85 -3.56 -23.89
CA ILE A 624 -33.85 -2.93 -23.03
C ILE A 624 -34.43 -1.68 -23.69
N ILE A 625 -33.61 -0.87 -24.37
CA ILE A 625 -34.05 0.37 -25.04
C ILE A 625 -35.24 0.14 -26.01
N PRO A 626 -35.17 -0.76 -27.01
CA PRO A 626 -36.26 -1.00 -27.95
C PRO A 626 -37.47 -1.72 -27.31
N LEU A 627 -37.25 -2.57 -26.29
CA LEU A 627 -38.35 -3.18 -25.54
C LEU A 627 -39.11 -2.15 -24.69
N SER A 628 -38.39 -1.19 -24.12
CA SER A 628 -38.99 -0.07 -23.39
C SER A 628 -39.72 0.89 -24.33
N SER A 629 -39.18 1.21 -25.51
CA SER A 629 -39.83 2.10 -26.49
C SER A 629 -41.09 1.49 -27.11
N SER A 630 -41.09 0.17 -27.33
CA SER A 630 -42.28 -0.55 -27.83
C SER A 630 -43.41 -0.58 -26.79
N SER A 631 -43.06 -0.61 -25.50
CA SER A 631 -44.03 -0.55 -24.39
C SER A 631 -44.60 0.86 -24.19
N ILE A 632 -43.80 1.90 -24.48
CA ILE A 632 -44.21 3.32 -24.38
C ILE A 632 -45.20 3.71 -25.48
N ASN A 633 -45.14 3.10 -26.66
CA ASN A 633 -46.13 3.37 -27.71
C ASN A 633 -47.54 2.80 -27.40
N LEU A 634 -47.68 1.92 -26.40
CA LEU A 634 -48.98 1.41 -25.93
C LEU A 634 -49.56 2.21 -24.75
N LEU A 635 -48.75 2.97 -24.00
CA LEU A 635 -49.21 3.90 -22.97
C LEU A 635 -49.07 5.34 -23.49
N GLY A 636 -50.12 5.83 -24.14
CA GLY A 636 -50.15 7.11 -24.86
C GLY A 636 -49.58 8.33 -24.10
N THR A 637 -48.96 9.20 -24.90
CA THR A 637 -48.64 10.65 -24.74
C THR A 637 -48.04 11.21 -23.44
N ASP A 638 -48.28 10.68 -22.25
CA ASP A 638 -47.81 11.30 -20.99
C ASP A 638 -46.40 10.87 -20.56
N VAL A 639 -45.88 9.75 -21.06
CA VAL A 639 -44.53 9.24 -20.71
C VAL A 639 -43.40 9.97 -21.47
N SER A 640 -43.72 10.65 -22.57
CA SER A 640 -42.77 11.42 -23.40
C SER A 640 -42.06 12.53 -22.61
N ASN A 641 -42.76 13.16 -21.66
CA ASN A 641 -42.18 14.20 -20.81
C ASN A 641 -41.24 13.65 -19.73
N MET A 642 -41.47 12.41 -19.28
CA MET A 642 -40.62 11.77 -18.26
C MET A 642 -39.29 11.29 -18.85
N PHE A 643 -39.28 10.80 -20.09
CA PHE A 643 -38.05 10.44 -20.80
C PHE A 643 -37.20 11.66 -21.20
N LYS A 644 -37.82 12.80 -21.53
CA LYS A 644 -37.10 14.07 -21.72
C LYS A 644 -36.40 14.55 -20.45
N LEU A 645 -37.01 14.33 -19.28
CA LEU A 645 -36.39 14.70 -18.00
C LEU A 645 -35.20 13.79 -17.66
N HIS A 646 -35.30 12.49 -17.94
CA HIS A 646 -34.23 11.54 -17.62
C HIS A 646 -33.03 11.65 -18.58
N ALA A 647 -33.27 12.04 -19.83
CA ALA A 647 -32.22 12.35 -20.82
C ALA A 647 -31.51 13.69 -20.58
N MET A 648 -32.01 14.54 -19.69
CA MET A 648 -31.31 15.76 -19.24
C MET A 648 -30.41 15.53 -18.02
N PHE A 649 -30.56 14.41 -17.31
CA PHE A 649 -29.77 14.06 -16.12
C PHE A 649 -28.55 13.18 -16.41
N TYR A 650 -28.46 12.64 -17.62
CA TYR A 650 -27.25 12.04 -18.21
C TYR A 650 -26.59 13.06 -19.13
#